data_AF-A0ABD0K492-F1
#
_entry.id   AF-A0ABD0K492-F1
#
_cell.length_a   1.000
_cell.length_b   1.000
_cell.length_c   1.000
_cell.angle_alpha   90.00
_cell.angle_beta   90.00
_cell.angle_gamma   90.00
#
_symmetry.space_group_name_H-M   'P 1'
#
loop_
_entity.id
_entity.type
_entity.pdbx_description
1 polymer ?
#
loop_
_entity_poly.entity_id
_entity_poly.type
_entity_poly.pdbx_seq_one_letter_code
_entity_poly.pdbx_strand_id
1 'polypeptide(L)'
;ADPGEKSHATAGRSIRKNINDLTSAEIQSLKDSLQKVIDAPGMNYQRLASWHGWPGLCEHNGRKVACCHHGMASFPGWHRLYVRMLELVMTWQGAQIGLPYWDWTESFTELPALVTDDDHNPFHSGVVEALHETTSRAPRPQLFKDPELGEESFFYRQILLAFEQRDFCDFEVQFEVTHNAIHSWIGGSSPYGMSTLEYSAYDPIFFLHHANVDRQFAIWQALQKYRGLDYNSANCNIQELLMPLEPFNWDVNPIIVVRDYARGIDAFNYEQYSYQYDDLNFHGMTIAELEELLEERRHEDRVFLNFMLHGIETSADVTFDLCDSHDRCNFAGTFAILGGPLEMPWRFDRLFKYDVTKVFQQMHLRPDSDYHVQIHIRSVNGTELDPLLIEAPSVSFVPGIKDGRVHYDDPRPTDFGDLVRSEVSSLTLEEVNSLTNALYKLQNDHGPNGFEAIASFHGAPGLCPEKAANKYSCCQHGMPVFPHWHRLLTVQFERALKEKGSVVGIPYWDWTRPAKGLPQLFTDSHGTNPFGTYDIQSAGHFVERDVQADVLEHLTDEHFEDSLFHQALETLEETNYCDFEVQFEMLHNAIHFLVGGAKTYSMSTLEYSAFDPFFMVHHSSIDRIWRIWQELQKIRRYLLKPLHPFSYETVNADELTRANAAPLQIFDTNKFHYHYDNLELGGHSVKELNELIKDMRSESRLFVALVLFGFGTSASVQVDIDHNGHKEKIGTFYVLGGETEMPWAYERAYKLDMTEAARKLNMDQNSIFNFEVSVTKYDGTPLTVDLPSPFVIHRPANADYDVHILPMSPLTELPPKIVLRKGARVIFQRTHPLVTGPIKEVGSFTNSVYCAIPPGDANSYHLDTEYSLQPGTYYFVSGDEERCRMGRSAQITVDDE
;
A
#
# COMPACT_ATOMS: atom_id res chain seq x y z
N ALA A 1 20.44 26.56 -21.48
CA ALA A 1 19.81 27.32 -20.38
C ALA A 1 18.41 26.76 -20.26
N ASP A 2 18.29 25.74 -19.41
CA ASP A 2 17.12 24.87 -19.28
C ASP A 2 16.34 25.37 -18.05
N PRO A 3 15.09 25.84 -18.19
CA PRO A 3 14.34 26.39 -17.08
C PRO A 3 13.59 25.30 -16.34
N GLY A 4 14.06 25.00 -15.13
CA GLY A 4 13.21 24.58 -14.01
C GLY A 4 13.09 23.09 -13.79
N GLU A 5 14.03 22.55 -12.99
CA GLU A 5 13.71 21.49 -12.02
C GLU A 5 12.50 21.96 -11.20
N LYS A 6 11.32 21.47 -11.58
CA LYS A 6 10.13 21.54 -10.73
C LYS A 6 10.28 20.47 -9.66
N SER A 7 10.06 20.86 -8.41
CA SER A 7 10.04 19.99 -7.24
C SER A 7 9.07 18.82 -7.45
N HIS A 8 9.60 17.64 -7.75
CA HIS A 8 8.86 16.39 -7.71
C HIS A 8 9.34 15.60 -6.50
N ALA A 9 8.65 15.69 -5.37
CA ALA A 9 8.75 14.68 -4.32
C ALA A 9 7.62 14.81 -3.28
N THR A 10 6.52 14.10 -3.52
CA THR A 10 5.96 13.22 -2.49
C THR A 10 6.07 11.80 -3.02
N ALA A 11 6.62 10.90 -2.20
CA ALA A 11 6.62 9.48 -2.46
C ALA A 11 5.30 8.86 -2.03
N GLY A 12 4.41 8.52 -2.97
CA GLY A 12 3.37 7.51 -2.78
C GLY A 12 1.92 7.96 -2.93
N ARG A 13 1.01 7.13 -2.39
CA ARG A 13 -0.46 7.25 -2.53
C ARG A 13 -1.01 8.60 -2.02
N SER A 14 -1.81 9.28 -2.83
CA SER A 14 -2.53 10.49 -2.41
C SER A 14 -3.53 10.14 -1.29
N ILE A 15 -3.55 10.89 -0.18
CA ILE A 15 -4.48 10.64 0.93
C ILE A 15 -5.66 11.61 0.83
N ARG A 16 -6.88 11.07 0.71
CA ARG A 16 -8.12 11.81 0.86
C ARG A 16 -8.49 11.85 2.33
N LYS A 17 -8.70 13.06 2.85
CA LYS A 17 -9.06 13.29 4.25
C LYS A 17 -10.46 13.86 4.36
N ASN A 18 -11.07 13.73 5.53
CA ASN A 18 -12.28 14.47 5.83
C ASN A 18 -12.01 15.97 5.71
N ILE A 19 -12.89 16.69 5.02
CA ILE A 19 -12.80 18.13 4.83
C ILE A 19 -12.72 18.91 6.15
N ASN A 20 -13.31 18.38 7.22
CA ASN A 20 -13.33 19.00 8.54
C ASN A 20 -11.98 18.87 9.30
N ASP A 21 -11.13 17.92 8.88
CA ASP A 21 -9.84 17.62 9.52
C ASP A 21 -8.65 18.26 8.78
N LEU A 22 -8.92 19.08 7.76
CA LEU A 22 -7.88 19.74 6.99
C LEU A 22 -7.20 20.85 7.77
N THR A 23 -5.87 20.86 7.71
CA THR A 23 -5.07 21.98 8.21
C THR A 23 -5.16 23.18 7.28
N SER A 24 -4.88 24.39 7.80
CA SER A 24 -4.86 25.60 6.98
C SER A 24 -3.84 25.54 5.84
N ALA A 25 -2.73 24.82 6.02
CA ALA A 25 -1.72 24.62 4.98
C ALA A 25 -2.24 23.72 3.85
N GLU A 26 -2.95 22.64 4.20
CA GLU A 26 -3.59 21.74 3.22
C GLU A 26 -4.70 22.46 2.45
N ILE A 27 -5.55 23.25 3.14
CA ILE A 27 -6.58 24.07 2.50
C ILE A 27 -5.95 25.04 1.48
N GLN A 28 -4.89 25.74 1.87
CA GLN A 28 -4.21 26.67 0.95
C GLN A 28 -3.58 25.93 -0.24
N SER A 29 -2.95 24.77 0.01
CA SER A 29 -2.40 23.92 -1.05
C SER A 29 -3.46 23.47 -2.06
N LEU A 30 -4.66 23.09 -1.58
CA LEU A 30 -5.79 22.73 -2.43
C LEU A 30 -6.30 23.92 -3.24
N LYS A 31 -6.50 25.09 -2.61
CA LYS A 31 -6.92 26.31 -3.32
C LYS A 31 -5.90 26.70 -4.40
N ASP A 32 -4.62 26.76 -4.07
CA ASP A 32 -3.55 27.13 -5.01
C ASP A 32 -3.43 26.14 -6.17
N SER A 33 -3.53 24.84 -5.89
CA SER A 33 -3.44 23.81 -6.92
C SER A 33 -4.66 23.82 -7.84
N LEU A 34 -5.88 23.93 -7.31
CA LEU A 34 -7.09 24.02 -8.13
C LEU A 34 -7.08 25.27 -9.02
N GLN A 35 -6.66 26.43 -8.49
CA GLN A 35 -6.51 27.65 -9.28
C GLN A 35 -5.55 27.44 -10.46
N LYS A 36 -4.41 26.78 -10.25
CA LYS A 36 -3.48 26.44 -11.33
C LYS A 36 -4.07 25.45 -12.35
N VAL A 37 -4.94 24.53 -11.92
CA VAL A 37 -5.66 23.62 -12.84
C VAL A 37 -6.67 24.39 -13.69
N ILE A 38 -7.36 25.38 -13.12
CA ILE A 38 -8.26 26.28 -13.85
C ILE A 38 -7.48 27.06 -14.91
N ASP A 39 -6.33 27.63 -14.53
CA ASP A 39 -5.52 28.50 -15.40
C ASP A 39 -4.65 27.72 -16.43
N ALA A 40 -4.66 26.39 -16.41
CA ALA A 40 -3.81 25.58 -17.26
C ALA A 40 -4.23 25.63 -18.75
N PRO A 41 -3.29 25.61 -19.71
CA PRO A 41 -3.60 25.59 -21.15
C PRO A 41 -3.94 24.19 -21.71
N GLY A 42 -3.73 23.13 -20.93
CA GLY A 42 -3.82 21.73 -21.36
C GLY A 42 -5.05 21.00 -20.82
N MET A 43 -4.83 19.97 -20.00
CA MET A 43 -5.88 19.34 -19.22
C MET A 43 -6.25 20.27 -18.06
N ASN A 44 -7.15 21.21 -18.33
CA ASN A 44 -7.63 22.19 -17.38
C ASN A 44 -8.99 21.80 -16.81
N TYR A 45 -9.46 22.57 -15.83
CA TYR A 45 -10.70 22.26 -15.14
C TYR A 45 -11.91 22.19 -16.08
N GLN A 46 -12.02 23.09 -17.06
CA GLN A 46 -13.10 23.06 -18.06
C GLN A 46 -13.14 21.75 -18.84
N ARG A 47 -11.98 21.31 -19.30
CA ARG A 47 -11.87 20.08 -20.09
C ARG A 47 -12.22 18.86 -19.23
N LEU A 48 -11.79 18.83 -17.97
CA LEU A 48 -12.16 17.77 -17.04
C LEU A 48 -13.67 17.78 -16.77
N ALA A 49 -14.26 18.94 -16.44
CA ALA A 49 -15.70 19.10 -16.20
C ALA A 49 -16.55 18.60 -17.39
N SER A 50 -16.12 18.88 -18.62
CA SER A 50 -16.83 18.44 -19.83
C SER A 50 -16.89 16.94 -20.06
N TRP A 51 -16.07 16.14 -19.36
CA TRP A 51 -16.12 14.68 -19.46
C TRP A 51 -17.30 14.09 -18.70
N HIS A 52 -17.98 14.85 -17.85
CA HIS A 52 -19.17 14.36 -17.15
C HIS A 52 -20.43 14.44 -18.02
N GLY A 53 -20.86 15.66 -18.34
CA GLY A 53 -22.19 15.92 -18.92
C GLY A 53 -22.17 16.84 -20.13
N TRP A 54 -21.76 18.10 -19.95
CA TRP A 54 -21.82 19.12 -21.00
C TRP A 54 -20.44 19.57 -21.49
N PRO A 55 -20.23 19.70 -22.81
CA PRO A 55 -21.05 19.14 -23.89
C PRO A 55 -21.05 17.61 -23.87
N GLY A 56 -22.07 16.98 -24.47
CA GLY A 56 -22.09 15.52 -24.63
C GLY A 56 -20.95 15.06 -25.56
N LEU A 57 -19.94 14.38 -25.00
CA LEU A 57 -18.76 13.92 -25.73
C LEU A 57 -18.92 12.49 -26.25
N CYS A 58 -19.58 11.63 -25.46
CA CYS A 58 -19.79 10.23 -25.76
C CYS A 58 -20.92 10.03 -26.77
N GLU A 59 -21.02 8.84 -27.33
CA GLU A 59 -21.98 8.53 -28.39
C GLU A 59 -22.79 7.28 -28.04
N HIS A 60 -24.11 7.41 -28.12
CA HIS A 60 -25.04 6.29 -27.98
C HIS A 60 -26.02 6.31 -29.14
N ASN A 61 -26.07 5.22 -29.93
CA ASN A 61 -26.93 5.09 -31.12
C ASN A 61 -26.85 6.28 -32.10
N GLY A 62 -25.65 6.83 -32.33
CA GLY A 62 -25.43 7.95 -33.23
C GLY A 62 -25.81 9.32 -32.68
N ARG A 63 -26.22 9.41 -31.40
CA ARG A 63 -26.51 10.66 -30.68
C ARG A 63 -25.40 10.96 -29.68
N LYS A 64 -25.00 12.23 -29.59
CA LYS A 64 -24.10 12.72 -28.54
C LYS A 64 -24.80 12.76 -27.18
N VAL A 65 -24.18 12.14 -26.18
CA VAL A 65 -24.68 11.95 -24.82
C VAL A 65 -23.59 12.32 -23.81
N ALA A 66 -24.01 12.56 -22.56
CA ALA A 66 -23.13 12.63 -21.41
C ALA A 66 -22.33 11.32 -21.28
N CYS A 67 -21.07 11.41 -20.85
CA CYS A 67 -20.25 10.22 -20.67
C CYS A 67 -20.39 9.58 -19.30
N CYS A 68 -20.93 10.29 -18.31
CA CYS A 68 -21.12 9.72 -16.97
C CYS A 68 -22.09 8.53 -17.00
N HIS A 69 -21.72 7.46 -16.32
CA HIS A 69 -22.55 6.27 -16.15
C HIS A 69 -23.43 6.48 -14.91
N HIS A 70 -24.74 6.45 -15.11
CA HIS A 70 -25.77 6.51 -14.06
C HIS A 70 -26.85 5.47 -14.35
N GLY A 71 -27.47 4.92 -13.31
CA GLY A 71 -28.45 3.85 -13.40
C GLY A 71 -27.85 2.52 -13.83
N MET A 72 -26.58 2.30 -13.52
CA MET A 72 -25.72 1.28 -14.12
C MET A 72 -24.70 0.77 -13.10
N ALA A 73 -24.40 -0.54 -13.12
CA ALA A 73 -23.46 -1.16 -12.18
C ALA A 73 -22.03 -0.56 -12.24
N SER A 74 -21.68 0.05 -13.36
CA SER A 74 -20.42 0.77 -13.58
C SER A 74 -20.35 2.18 -12.97
N PHE A 75 -21.46 2.72 -12.41
CA PHE A 75 -21.53 4.05 -11.78
C PHE A 75 -20.41 4.32 -10.77
N PRO A 76 -20.13 3.44 -9.78
CA PRO A 76 -19.08 3.70 -8.79
C PRO A 76 -17.69 3.77 -9.43
N GLY A 77 -17.43 2.88 -10.40
CA GLY A 77 -16.16 2.80 -11.10
C GLY A 77 -15.88 4.02 -11.98
N TRP A 78 -16.89 4.48 -12.73
CA TRP A 78 -16.78 5.67 -13.58
C TRP A 78 -16.47 6.92 -12.76
N HIS A 79 -17.21 7.14 -11.69
CA HIS A 79 -17.02 8.31 -10.81
C HIS A 79 -15.72 8.25 -10.02
N ARG A 80 -15.27 7.06 -9.61
CA ARG A 80 -13.95 6.84 -9.00
C ARG A 80 -12.80 7.31 -9.91
N LEU A 81 -12.83 6.89 -11.19
CA LEU A 81 -11.85 7.34 -12.18
C LEU A 81 -11.92 8.84 -12.40
N TYR A 82 -13.13 9.41 -12.41
CA TYR A 82 -13.35 10.82 -12.62
C TYR A 82 -12.74 11.70 -11.52
N VAL A 83 -12.98 11.36 -10.25
CA VAL A 83 -12.37 12.05 -9.10
C VAL A 83 -10.86 11.91 -9.14
N ARG A 84 -10.36 10.70 -9.41
CA ARG A 84 -8.92 10.45 -9.47
C ARG A 84 -8.23 11.25 -10.56
N MET A 85 -8.91 11.48 -11.68
CA MET A 85 -8.39 12.27 -12.78
C MET A 85 -8.10 13.71 -12.35
N LEU A 86 -9.05 14.40 -11.71
CA LEU A 86 -8.82 15.75 -11.19
C LEU A 86 -7.73 15.76 -10.12
N GLU A 87 -7.76 14.81 -9.19
CA GLU A 87 -6.80 14.67 -8.10
C GLU A 87 -5.35 14.56 -8.61
N LEU A 88 -5.11 13.75 -9.64
CA LEU A 88 -3.80 13.60 -10.27
C LEU A 88 -3.33 14.91 -10.92
N VAL A 89 -4.23 15.62 -11.61
CA VAL A 89 -3.91 16.91 -12.23
C VAL A 89 -3.58 17.96 -11.16
N MET A 90 -4.33 18.01 -10.06
CA MET A 90 -4.01 18.88 -8.92
C MET A 90 -2.68 18.51 -8.27
N THR A 91 -2.38 17.22 -8.14
CA THR A 91 -1.09 16.73 -7.63
C THR A 91 0.06 17.22 -8.50
N TRP A 92 -0.08 17.19 -9.84
CA TRP A 92 0.93 17.77 -10.75
C TRP A 92 1.12 19.29 -10.60
N GLN A 93 0.11 19.99 -10.07
CA GLN A 93 0.20 21.43 -9.76
C GLN A 93 0.69 21.72 -8.32
N GLY A 94 1.03 20.69 -7.54
CA GLY A 94 1.62 20.80 -6.21
C GLY A 94 0.64 20.64 -5.04
N ALA A 95 -0.51 19.98 -5.24
CA ALA A 95 -1.37 19.60 -4.13
C ALA A 95 -0.63 18.64 -3.17
N GLN A 96 -0.65 18.94 -1.87
CA GLN A 96 0.01 18.13 -0.83
C GLN A 96 -0.80 16.90 -0.40
N ILE A 97 -2.12 16.95 -0.60
CA ILE A 97 -3.07 15.89 -0.25
C ILE A 97 -3.99 15.59 -1.42
N GLY A 98 -4.72 14.48 -1.33
CA GLY A 98 -5.78 14.13 -2.27
C GLY A 98 -7.00 15.02 -2.14
N LEU A 99 -7.97 14.82 -3.04
CA LEU A 99 -9.24 15.53 -2.95
C LEU A 99 -9.92 15.18 -1.62
N PRO A 100 -10.26 16.17 -0.79
CA PRO A 100 -10.90 15.88 0.49
C PRO A 100 -12.32 15.38 0.24
N TYR A 101 -12.76 14.45 1.08
CA TYR A 101 -14.14 13.99 1.08
C TYR A 101 -14.96 14.81 2.08
N TRP A 102 -16.19 15.14 1.68
CA TRP A 102 -17.15 15.73 2.60
C TRP A 102 -18.10 14.64 3.10
N ASP A 103 -17.97 14.27 4.37
CA ASP A 103 -18.85 13.26 4.97
C ASP A 103 -20.24 13.82 5.28
N TRP A 104 -21.09 13.84 4.25
CA TRP A 104 -22.48 14.26 4.32
C TRP A 104 -23.39 13.22 5.01
N THR A 105 -22.85 12.08 5.46
CA THR A 105 -23.63 11.12 6.25
C THR A 105 -23.75 11.58 7.70
N GLU A 106 -22.81 12.38 8.20
CA GLU A 106 -22.89 13.08 9.48
C GLU A 106 -23.91 14.23 9.44
N SER A 107 -24.37 14.68 10.60
CA SER A 107 -25.27 15.84 10.68
C SER A 107 -24.48 17.13 10.46
N PHE A 108 -24.96 17.99 9.56
CA PHE A 108 -24.37 19.32 9.31
C PHE A 108 -25.46 20.39 9.17
N THR A 109 -25.13 21.63 9.54
CA THR A 109 -26.07 22.77 9.52
C THR A 109 -25.83 23.72 8.35
N GLU A 110 -24.68 23.61 7.69
CA GLU A 110 -24.26 24.43 6.57
C GLU A 110 -23.32 23.64 5.64
N LEU A 111 -23.10 24.15 4.43
CA LEU A 111 -22.12 23.56 3.50
C LEU A 111 -20.68 23.77 4.02
N PRO A 112 -19.71 22.93 3.62
CA PRO A 112 -18.33 23.05 4.09
C PRO A 112 -17.72 24.43 3.83
N ALA A 113 -16.98 24.96 4.81
CA ALA A 113 -16.36 26.29 4.72
C ALA A 113 -15.47 26.47 3.47
N LEU A 114 -14.81 25.39 3.03
CA LEU A 114 -13.97 25.36 1.82
C LEU A 114 -14.73 25.81 0.56
N VAL A 115 -16.05 25.61 0.50
CA VAL A 115 -16.86 25.91 -0.69
C VAL A 115 -17.77 27.12 -0.50
N THR A 116 -17.90 27.67 0.71
CA THR A 116 -18.79 28.82 0.98
C THR A 116 -18.04 30.15 1.04
N ASP A 117 -16.75 30.14 1.35
CA ASP A 117 -15.87 31.31 1.32
C ASP A 117 -15.83 31.90 -0.10
N ASP A 118 -16.20 33.17 -0.26
CA ASP A 118 -16.34 33.88 -1.54
C ASP A 118 -15.11 34.73 -1.91
N ASP A 119 -14.11 34.82 -1.02
CA ASP A 119 -12.89 35.60 -1.25
C ASP A 119 -11.83 34.77 -1.99
N HIS A 120 -11.64 35.04 -3.28
CA HIS A 120 -10.61 34.43 -4.15
C HIS A 120 -10.53 32.90 -4.01
N ASN A 121 -11.68 32.24 -3.94
CA ASN A 121 -11.76 30.82 -3.64
C ASN A 121 -12.17 29.99 -4.88
N PRO A 122 -11.26 29.20 -5.46
CA PRO A 122 -11.58 28.39 -6.63
C PRO A 122 -12.55 27.24 -6.36
N PHE A 123 -12.87 26.94 -5.09
CA PHE A 123 -13.88 25.96 -4.69
C PHE A 123 -15.30 26.54 -4.56
N HIS A 124 -15.44 27.87 -4.60
CA HIS A 124 -16.73 28.54 -4.39
C HIS A 124 -17.70 28.28 -5.55
N SER A 125 -17.20 28.37 -6.79
CA SER A 125 -17.98 28.20 -8.02
C SER A 125 -17.06 27.89 -9.20
N GLY A 126 -17.59 27.23 -10.22
CA GLY A 126 -16.93 27.05 -11.52
C GLY A 126 -17.60 27.86 -12.62
N VAL A 127 -16.83 28.17 -13.67
CA VAL A 127 -17.35 28.81 -14.89
C VAL A 127 -17.73 27.72 -15.89
N VAL A 128 -18.77 27.93 -16.68
CA VAL A 128 -19.08 27.11 -17.86
C VAL A 128 -18.77 27.98 -19.09
N GLU A 129 -17.53 27.91 -19.57
CA GLU A 129 -17.02 28.88 -20.56
C GLU A 129 -17.86 28.92 -21.84
N ALA A 130 -18.32 27.77 -22.32
CA ALA A 130 -19.13 27.66 -23.53
C ALA A 130 -20.46 28.44 -23.44
N LEU A 131 -20.98 28.64 -22.22
CA LEU A 131 -22.24 29.34 -21.96
C LEU A 131 -22.04 30.75 -21.40
N HIS A 132 -20.81 31.10 -21.00
CA HIS A 132 -20.52 32.33 -20.25
C HIS A 132 -21.32 32.44 -18.94
N GLU A 133 -21.58 31.30 -18.31
CA GLU A 133 -22.35 31.20 -17.06
C GLU A 133 -21.45 30.70 -15.92
N THR A 134 -21.87 30.94 -14.68
CA THR A 134 -21.18 30.45 -13.47
C THR A 134 -22.10 29.50 -12.73
N THR A 135 -21.54 28.43 -12.17
CA THR A 135 -22.31 27.47 -11.39
C THR A 135 -22.93 28.15 -10.18
N SER A 136 -24.13 27.72 -9.81
CA SER A 136 -24.80 28.26 -8.63
C SER A 136 -25.51 27.16 -7.86
N ARG A 137 -25.61 27.36 -6.54
CA ARG A 137 -26.21 26.42 -5.59
C ARG A 137 -27.43 27.08 -4.96
N ALA A 138 -28.53 26.33 -4.83
CA ALA A 138 -29.73 26.75 -4.13
C ALA A 138 -30.14 25.69 -3.09
N PRO A 139 -29.38 25.51 -2.00
CA PRO A 139 -29.57 24.40 -1.09
C PRO A 139 -30.99 24.32 -0.52
N ARG A 140 -31.56 23.13 -0.56
CA ARG A 140 -32.92 22.88 -0.05
C ARG A 140 -32.91 22.67 1.46
N PRO A 141 -33.95 23.09 2.20
CA PRO A 141 -34.01 22.91 3.65
C PRO A 141 -33.86 21.45 4.13
N GLN A 142 -34.30 20.48 3.33
CA GLN A 142 -34.19 19.03 3.60
C GLN A 142 -32.74 18.55 3.72
N LEU A 143 -31.79 19.29 3.12
CA LEU A 143 -30.37 18.94 3.19
C LEU A 143 -29.83 18.93 4.62
N PHE A 144 -30.35 19.82 5.49
CA PHE A 144 -29.83 20.04 6.84
C PHE A 144 -30.71 19.42 7.94
N LYS A 145 -31.87 18.86 7.58
CA LYS A 145 -32.85 18.32 8.52
C LYS A 145 -33.50 17.09 7.93
N ASP A 146 -33.36 15.95 8.60
CA ASP A 146 -34.11 14.75 8.24
C ASP A 146 -35.62 15.04 8.43
N PRO A 147 -36.42 15.00 7.34
CA PRO A 147 -37.86 15.29 7.41
C PRO A 147 -38.67 14.19 8.10
N GLU A 148 -38.11 13.00 8.33
CA GLU A 148 -38.79 11.80 8.86
C GLU A 148 -38.49 11.55 10.35
N LEU A 149 -37.22 11.72 10.79
CA LEU A 149 -36.76 11.21 12.09
C LEU A 149 -36.10 12.22 13.03
N GLY A 150 -35.83 13.45 12.59
CA GLY A 150 -35.19 14.45 13.43
C GLY A 150 -33.69 14.20 13.66
N GLU A 151 -33.33 13.38 14.66
CA GLU A 151 -31.93 13.24 15.16
C GLU A 151 -31.03 12.31 14.33
N GLU A 152 -31.60 11.33 13.62
CA GLU A 152 -30.84 10.50 12.67
C GLU A 152 -30.83 11.15 11.28
N SER A 153 -29.65 11.24 10.65
CA SER A 153 -29.51 11.81 9.30
C SER A 153 -30.16 10.89 8.25
N PHE A 154 -30.90 11.49 7.29
CA PHE A 154 -31.47 10.77 6.14
C PHE A 154 -30.38 9.97 5.41
N PHE A 155 -29.25 10.62 5.16
CA PHE A 155 -28.10 10.05 4.46
C PHE A 155 -27.49 8.86 5.18
N TYR A 156 -27.37 8.95 6.50
CA TYR A 156 -26.87 7.87 7.33
C TYR A 156 -27.72 6.61 7.16
N ARG A 157 -29.05 6.72 7.20
CA ARG A 157 -29.95 5.56 7.06
C ARG A 157 -29.88 4.92 5.69
N GLN A 158 -29.85 5.73 4.63
CA GLN A 158 -29.81 5.22 3.26
C GLN A 158 -28.47 4.52 2.97
N ILE A 159 -27.35 5.09 3.43
CA ILE A 159 -26.03 4.45 3.32
C ILE A 159 -25.92 3.19 4.19
N LEU A 160 -26.48 3.18 5.40
CA LEU A 160 -26.55 1.95 6.20
C LEU A 160 -27.28 0.84 5.44
N LEU A 161 -28.43 1.13 4.82
CA LEU A 161 -29.16 0.15 4.02
C LEU A 161 -28.35 -0.35 2.83
N ALA A 162 -27.55 0.52 2.20
CA ALA A 162 -26.60 0.12 1.17
C ALA A 162 -25.54 -0.84 1.73
N PHE A 163 -24.93 -0.51 2.88
CA PHE A 163 -23.90 -1.34 3.53
C PHE A 163 -24.41 -2.71 4.01
N GLU A 164 -25.70 -2.84 4.32
CA GLU A 164 -26.33 -4.13 4.61
C GLU A 164 -26.35 -5.08 3.40
N GLN A 165 -26.26 -4.57 2.16
CA GLN A 165 -26.28 -5.41 0.97
C GLN A 165 -24.94 -6.14 0.79
N ARG A 166 -25.01 -7.47 0.62
CA ARG A 166 -23.84 -8.35 0.42
C ARG A 166 -23.46 -8.54 -1.05
N ASP A 167 -24.39 -8.30 -1.97
CA ASP A 167 -24.18 -8.34 -3.42
C ASP A 167 -23.89 -6.92 -3.93
N PHE A 168 -22.92 -6.81 -4.83
CA PHE A 168 -22.49 -5.52 -5.38
C PHE A 168 -23.60 -4.75 -6.09
N CYS A 169 -24.43 -5.41 -6.91
CA CYS A 169 -25.48 -4.73 -7.66
C CYS A 169 -26.69 -4.40 -6.77
N ASP A 170 -26.95 -5.14 -5.70
CA ASP A 170 -27.91 -4.69 -4.68
C ASP A 170 -27.40 -3.44 -3.94
N PHE A 171 -26.11 -3.43 -3.58
CA PHE A 171 -25.44 -2.27 -2.96
C PHE A 171 -25.51 -1.04 -3.87
N GLU A 172 -25.13 -1.20 -5.14
CA GLU A 172 -24.96 -0.13 -6.11
C GLU A 172 -26.25 0.68 -6.30
N VAL A 173 -27.41 0.02 -6.44
CA VAL A 173 -28.71 0.69 -6.61
C VAL A 173 -29.06 1.56 -5.40
N GLN A 174 -28.84 1.06 -4.18
CA GLN A 174 -29.10 1.83 -2.94
C GLN A 174 -28.13 3.02 -2.83
N PHE A 175 -26.88 2.76 -3.16
CA PHE A 175 -25.78 3.69 -3.07
C PHE A 175 -25.91 4.85 -4.07
N GLU A 176 -26.21 4.58 -5.34
CA GLU A 176 -26.39 5.60 -6.37
C GLU A 176 -27.62 6.50 -6.08
N VAL A 177 -28.75 5.90 -5.71
CA VAL A 177 -29.97 6.68 -5.42
C VAL A 177 -29.76 7.60 -4.20
N THR A 178 -28.97 7.17 -3.22
CA THR A 178 -28.57 8.02 -2.09
C THR A 178 -27.67 9.18 -2.53
N HIS A 179 -26.72 8.92 -3.41
CA HIS A 179 -25.86 9.93 -4.04
C HIS A 179 -26.69 11.04 -4.72
N ASN A 180 -27.74 10.68 -5.44
CA ASN A 180 -28.58 11.64 -6.18
C ASN A 180 -29.25 12.69 -5.28
N ALA A 181 -29.52 12.37 -4.02
CA ALA A 181 -30.14 13.31 -3.08
C ALA A 181 -29.24 14.53 -2.81
N ILE A 182 -27.91 14.33 -2.71
CA ILE A 182 -26.95 15.43 -2.53
C ILE A 182 -26.96 16.35 -3.75
N HIS A 183 -26.97 15.78 -4.95
CA HIS A 183 -27.08 16.54 -6.19
C HIS A 183 -28.32 17.42 -6.22
N SER A 184 -29.50 16.82 -6.03
CA SER A 184 -30.78 17.52 -6.07
C SER A 184 -30.87 18.62 -5.00
N TRP A 185 -30.43 18.31 -3.78
CA TRP A 185 -30.65 19.20 -2.64
C TRP A 185 -29.63 20.32 -2.55
N ILE A 186 -28.42 20.19 -3.08
CA ILE A 186 -27.45 21.29 -3.15
C ILE A 186 -27.74 22.19 -4.34
N GLY A 187 -27.97 21.59 -5.51
CA GLY A 187 -28.29 22.37 -6.71
C GLY A 187 -29.60 23.10 -6.57
N GLY A 188 -30.60 22.46 -5.95
CA GLY A 188 -31.95 23.00 -5.83
C GLY A 188 -32.47 23.45 -7.20
N SER A 189 -33.20 24.57 -7.24
CA SER A 189 -33.77 25.11 -8.48
C SER A 189 -32.74 25.77 -9.43
N SER A 190 -31.44 25.65 -9.16
CA SER A 190 -30.40 26.22 -10.01
C SER A 190 -30.32 25.51 -11.37
N PRO A 191 -30.35 26.23 -12.50
CA PRO A 191 -30.21 25.63 -13.83
C PRO A 191 -28.77 25.24 -14.18
N TYR A 192 -27.77 25.73 -13.44
CA TYR A 192 -26.34 25.46 -13.65
C TYR A 192 -25.68 24.92 -12.38
N GLY A 193 -26.43 24.13 -11.62
CA GLY A 193 -26.00 23.61 -10.32
C GLY A 193 -25.87 22.09 -10.31
N MET A 194 -25.54 21.58 -9.12
CA MET A 194 -25.42 20.15 -8.81
C MET A 194 -26.65 19.30 -9.18
N SER A 195 -27.83 19.91 -9.30
CA SER A 195 -29.10 19.23 -9.59
C SER A 195 -29.32 18.93 -11.07
N THR A 196 -28.35 19.24 -11.93
CA THR A 196 -28.38 18.97 -13.37
C THR A 196 -27.22 18.05 -13.75
N LEU A 197 -27.49 17.04 -14.57
CA LEU A 197 -26.46 16.09 -15.04
C LEU A 197 -25.39 16.81 -15.88
N GLU A 198 -25.82 17.79 -16.67
CA GLU A 198 -25.00 18.53 -17.60
C GLU A 198 -23.91 19.37 -16.91
N TYR A 199 -24.28 20.04 -15.82
CA TYR A 199 -23.47 21.10 -15.23
C TYR A 199 -22.90 20.77 -13.85
N SER A 200 -23.33 19.68 -13.19
CA SER A 200 -22.92 19.33 -11.83
C SER A 200 -21.39 19.31 -11.65
N ALA A 201 -20.66 18.67 -12.57
CA ALA A 201 -19.21 18.55 -12.49
C ALA A 201 -18.42 19.86 -12.67
N TYR A 202 -19.07 20.94 -13.14
CA TYR A 202 -18.44 22.26 -13.15
C TYR A 202 -18.35 22.87 -11.75
N ASP A 203 -19.22 22.47 -10.82
CA ASP A 203 -19.19 22.98 -9.46
C ASP A 203 -18.13 22.20 -8.65
N PRO A 204 -17.10 22.85 -8.07
CA PRO A 204 -16.05 22.14 -7.32
C PRO A 204 -16.55 21.28 -6.15
N ILE A 205 -17.73 21.56 -5.59
CA ILE A 205 -18.31 20.72 -4.54
C ILE A 205 -18.64 19.30 -5.04
N PHE A 206 -18.85 19.13 -6.35
CA PHE A 206 -19.02 17.83 -7.00
C PHE A 206 -17.90 16.87 -6.61
N PHE A 207 -16.65 17.32 -6.70
CA PHE A 207 -15.49 16.47 -6.43
C PHE A 207 -15.36 16.12 -4.95
N LEU A 208 -15.84 16.96 -4.04
CA LEU A 208 -15.87 16.70 -2.60
C LEU A 208 -16.95 15.68 -2.24
N HIS A 209 -18.12 15.82 -2.87
CA HIS A 209 -19.21 14.86 -2.79
C HIS A 209 -18.77 13.50 -3.33
N HIS A 210 -18.17 13.47 -4.51
CA HIS A 210 -17.74 12.22 -5.17
C HIS A 210 -16.53 11.57 -4.51
N ALA A 211 -15.66 12.34 -3.87
CA ALA A 211 -14.64 11.78 -2.98
C ALA A 211 -15.27 11.04 -1.79
N ASN A 212 -16.40 11.52 -1.24
CA ASN A 212 -17.14 10.78 -0.21
C ASN A 212 -17.91 9.58 -0.78
N VAL A 213 -18.52 9.71 -1.95
CA VAL A 213 -19.19 8.59 -2.66
C VAL A 213 -18.20 7.45 -2.86
N ASP A 214 -17.02 7.74 -3.40
CA ASP A 214 -15.95 6.77 -3.55
C ASP A 214 -15.46 6.20 -2.21
N ARG A 215 -15.44 7.01 -1.13
CA ARG A 215 -15.14 6.54 0.23
C ARG A 215 -16.17 5.53 0.72
N GLN A 216 -17.46 5.79 0.54
CA GLN A 216 -18.51 4.85 0.93
C GLN A 216 -18.37 3.53 0.16
N PHE A 217 -18.02 3.57 -1.13
CA PHE A 217 -17.73 2.34 -1.87
C PHE A 217 -16.52 1.60 -1.28
N ALA A 218 -15.44 2.31 -0.91
CA ALA A 218 -14.29 1.69 -0.23
C ALA A 218 -14.64 1.10 1.15
N ILE A 219 -15.54 1.73 1.92
CA ILE A 219 -16.06 1.19 3.19
C ILE A 219 -16.85 -0.10 2.94
N TRP A 220 -17.72 -0.13 1.93
CA TRP A 220 -18.41 -1.36 1.53
C TRP A 220 -17.42 -2.47 1.14
N GLN A 221 -16.38 -2.16 0.36
CA GLN A 221 -15.34 -3.12 0.03
C GLN A 221 -14.60 -3.65 1.28
N ALA A 222 -14.35 -2.81 2.27
CA ALA A 222 -13.76 -3.22 3.54
C ALA A 222 -14.70 -4.11 4.37
N LEU A 223 -16.01 -3.82 4.40
CA LEU A 223 -17.03 -4.69 5.00
C LEU A 223 -17.09 -6.05 4.29
N GLN A 224 -17.08 -6.08 2.96
CA GLN A 224 -17.07 -7.33 2.18
C GLN A 224 -15.82 -8.17 2.49
N LYS A 225 -14.65 -7.52 2.55
CA LYS A 225 -13.40 -8.17 2.96
C LYS A 225 -13.50 -8.73 4.39
N TYR A 226 -14.10 -7.99 5.32
CA TYR A 226 -14.34 -8.46 6.70
C TYR A 226 -15.31 -9.65 6.75
N ARG A 227 -16.35 -9.63 5.91
CA ARG A 227 -17.32 -10.72 5.74
C ARG A 227 -16.74 -11.97 5.05
N GLY A 228 -15.53 -11.87 4.47
CA GLY A 228 -14.95 -12.92 3.64
C GLY A 228 -15.63 -13.09 2.28
N LEU A 229 -16.23 -12.02 1.77
CA LEU A 229 -16.87 -11.94 0.46
C LEU A 229 -15.96 -11.22 -0.55
N ASP A 230 -16.23 -11.43 -1.83
CA ASP A 230 -15.53 -10.74 -2.90
C ASP A 230 -15.77 -9.22 -2.79
N TYR A 231 -14.66 -8.47 -2.69
CA TYR A 231 -14.66 -7.01 -2.57
C TYR A 231 -14.06 -6.32 -3.80
N ASN A 232 -13.32 -7.07 -4.63
CA ASN A 232 -12.61 -6.57 -5.82
C ASN A 232 -13.19 -7.09 -7.13
N SER A 233 -14.35 -7.72 -7.08
CA SER A 233 -15.08 -8.24 -8.25
C SER A 233 -16.57 -8.16 -7.97
N ALA A 234 -17.37 -8.37 -9.02
CA ALA A 234 -18.79 -8.59 -8.90
C ALA A 234 -19.19 -9.80 -9.76
N ASN A 235 -20.12 -10.60 -9.24
CA ASN A 235 -20.71 -11.74 -9.95
C ASN A 235 -21.94 -11.34 -10.80
N CYS A 236 -22.34 -10.06 -10.75
CA CYS A 236 -23.47 -9.46 -11.45
C CYS A 236 -22.98 -8.41 -12.48
N ASN A 237 -23.76 -8.17 -13.53
CA ASN A 237 -23.45 -7.22 -14.61
C ASN A 237 -22.02 -7.31 -15.19
N ILE A 238 -21.44 -8.51 -15.23
CA ILE A 238 -20.05 -8.76 -15.67
C ILE A 238 -19.78 -8.20 -17.08
N GLN A 239 -20.71 -8.36 -18.01
CA GLN A 239 -20.53 -7.86 -19.39
C GLN A 239 -20.36 -6.34 -19.43
N GLU A 240 -21.13 -5.62 -18.63
CA GLU A 240 -21.02 -4.16 -18.50
C GLU A 240 -19.69 -3.77 -17.86
N LEU A 241 -19.31 -4.44 -16.76
CA LEU A 241 -18.09 -4.15 -16.03
C LEU A 241 -16.80 -4.45 -16.83
N LEU A 242 -16.87 -5.33 -17.82
CA LEU A 242 -15.76 -5.60 -18.74
C LEU A 242 -15.59 -4.53 -19.83
N MET A 243 -16.60 -3.68 -20.04
CA MET A 243 -16.52 -2.59 -21.02
C MET A 243 -15.62 -1.45 -20.50
N PRO A 244 -14.85 -0.80 -21.37
CA PRO A 244 -14.15 0.42 -21.02
C PRO A 244 -15.13 1.54 -20.64
N LEU A 245 -14.77 2.27 -19.60
CA LEU A 245 -15.45 3.47 -19.11
C LEU A 245 -14.95 4.65 -19.95
N GLU A 246 -15.78 5.09 -20.88
CA GLU A 246 -15.44 6.25 -21.72
C GLU A 246 -15.65 7.56 -20.95
N PRO A 247 -14.82 8.59 -21.16
CA PRO A 247 -13.75 8.68 -22.16
C PRO A 247 -12.35 8.34 -21.59
N PHE A 248 -12.27 7.67 -20.44
CA PHE A 248 -10.99 7.44 -19.73
C PHE A 248 -10.00 6.63 -20.56
N ASN A 249 -10.48 5.70 -21.37
CA ASN A 249 -9.70 4.85 -22.28
C ASN A 249 -9.23 5.55 -23.56
N TRP A 250 -9.66 6.78 -23.85
CA TRP A 250 -9.28 7.47 -25.09
C TRP A 250 -7.82 7.93 -25.06
N ASP A 251 -7.15 7.93 -26.21
CA ASP A 251 -5.75 8.35 -26.36
C ASP A 251 -5.48 9.80 -25.91
N VAL A 252 -6.53 10.62 -25.90
CA VAL A 252 -6.48 12.01 -25.44
C VAL A 252 -6.26 12.12 -23.93
N ASN A 253 -6.41 11.03 -23.17
CA ASN A 253 -6.10 10.96 -21.76
C ASN A 253 -4.57 10.77 -21.53
N PRO A 254 -3.81 11.81 -21.11
CA PRO A 254 -2.40 11.70 -20.74
C PRO A 254 -2.14 10.87 -19.47
N ILE A 255 -3.18 10.53 -18.69
CA ILE A 255 -3.02 9.79 -17.44
C ILE A 255 -3.05 8.29 -17.74
N ILE A 256 -1.86 7.72 -17.96
CA ILE A 256 -1.66 6.32 -18.36
C ILE A 256 -2.38 5.35 -17.42
N VAL A 257 -2.23 5.50 -16.09
CA VAL A 257 -2.87 4.58 -15.13
C VAL A 257 -4.40 4.59 -15.19
N VAL A 258 -5.01 5.74 -15.48
CA VAL A 258 -6.48 5.83 -15.63
C VAL A 258 -6.92 5.26 -16.97
N ARG A 259 -6.11 5.44 -18.01
CA ARG A 259 -6.39 4.95 -19.38
C ARG A 259 -6.25 3.44 -19.50
N ASP A 260 -5.18 2.88 -18.93
CA ASP A 260 -4.86 1.45 -19.06
C ASP A 260 -5.76 0.58 -18.17
N TYR A 261 -6.26 1.13 -17.05
CA TYR A 261 -7.18 0.49 -16.11
C TYR A 261 -8.56 1.16 -16.13
N ALA A 262 -9.10 1.37 -17.34
CA ALA A 262 -10.33 2.10 -17.56
C ALA A 262 -11.60 1.22 -17.58
N ARG A 263 -11.58 -0.05 -17.19
CA ARG A 263 -12.81 -0.88 -17.18
C ARG A 263 -13.50 -0.82 -15.83
N GLY A 264 -14.82 -1.07 -15.82
CA GLY A 264 -15.60 -1.16 -14.58
C GLY A 264 -15.02 -2.15 -13.57
N ILE A 265 -14.57 -3.31 -14.04
CA ILE A 265 -13.96 -4.34 -13.20
C ILE A 265 -12.58 -3.94 -12.66
N ASP A 266 -11.81 -3.16 -13.43
CA ASP A 266 -10.52 -2.65 -12.94
C ASP A 266 -10.77 -1.67 -11.80
N ALA A 267 -11.77 -0.79 -11.94
CA ALA A 267 -12.05 0.28 -11.00
C ALA A 267 -12.36 -0.17 -9.57
N PHE A 268 -12.67 -1.45 -9.32
CA PHE A 268 -12.83 -1.99 -7.96
C PHE A 268 -11.56 -1.82 -7.12
N ASN A 269 -10.38 -2.06 -7.66
CA ASN A 269 -9.15 -1.96 -6.88
C ASN A 269 -8.65 -0.51 -6.83
N TYR A 270 -9.18 0.30 -5.90
CA TYR A 270 -8.77 1.70 -5.79
C TYR A 270 -7.27 1.89 -5.50
N GLU A 271 -6.63 0.91 -4.85
CA GLU A 271 -5.20 0.98 -4.54
C GLU A 271 -4.32 1.05 -5.80
N GLN A 272 -4.77 0.46 -6.91
CA GLN A 272 -4.02 0.46 -8.17
C GLN A 272 -3.86 1.87 -8.76
N TYR A 273 -4.77 2.78 -8.41
CA TYR A 273 -4.68 4.17 -8.83
C TYR A 273 -3.84 5.03 -7.89
N SER A 274 -3.21 4.44 -6.87
CA SER A 274 -2.31 5.14 -5.94
C SER A 274 -2.96 6.28 -5.14
N TYR A 275 -4.12 6.01 -4.54
CA TYR A 275 -4.71 6.87 -3.51
C TYR A 275 -5.29 6.01 -2.38
N GLN A 276 -5.56 6.64 -1.24
CA GLN A 276 -6.12 6.02 -0.04
C GLN A 276 -6.92 7.04 0.77
N TYR A 277 -7.66 6.56 1.77
CA TYR A 277 -8.36 7.40 2.75
C TYR A 277 -7.55 7.45 4.05
N ASP A 278 -7.72 8.51 4.82
CA ASP A 278 -7.17 8.63 6.18
C ASP A 278 -7.67 7.52 7.12
N ASP A 279 -8.96 7.22 7.03
CA ASP A 279 -9.58 6.03 7.60
C ASP A 279 -10.88 5.64 6.85
N LEU A 280 -11.34 4.42 7.12
CA LEU A 280 -12.60 3.86 6.63
C LEU A 280 -13.63 3.71 7.77
N ASN A 281 -13.45 4.44 8.87
CA ASN A 281 -14.39 4.38 9.99
C ASN A 281 -15.68 5.11 9.60
N PHE A 282 -16.83 4.51 9.89
CA PHE A 282 -18.12 5.13 9.59
C PHE A 282 -18.74 5.63 10.89
N HIS A 283 -18.94 6.94 11.05
CA HIS A 283 -19.48 7.54 12.28
C HIS A 283 -18.68 7.15 13.54
N GLY A 284 -17.35 7.08 13.41
CA GLY A 284 -16.44 6.66 14.47
C GLY A 284 -16.37 5.15 14.72
N MET A 285 -17.22 4.35 14.07
CA MET A 285 -17.20 2.89 14.15
C MET A 285 -16.14 2.31 13.21
N THR A 286 -15.35 1.38 13.73
CA THR A 286 -14.51 0.51 12.90
C THR A 286 -15.37 -0.41 12.02
N ILE A 287 -14.77 -1.02 11.00
CA ILE A 287 -15.47 -1.97 10.12
C ILE A 287 -16.13 -3.12 10.89
N ALA A 288 -15.50 -3.59 11.97
CA ALA A 288 -16.05 -4.67 12.80
C ALA A 288 -17.28 -4.21 13.60
N GLU A 289 -17.22 -3.01 14.20
CA GLU A 289 -18.34 -2.42 14.94
C GLU A 289 -19.51 -2.07 14.00
N LEU A 290 -19.20 -1.58 12.80
CA LEU A 290 -20.19 -1.33 11.77
C LEU A 290 -20.89 -2.62 11.35
N GLU A 291 -20.16 -3.72 11.12
CA GLU A 291 -20.78 -5.01 10.79
C GLU A 291 -21.68 -5.53 11.92
N GLU A 292 -21.28 -5.35 13.19
CA GLU A 292 -22.12 -5.69 14.34
C GLU A 292 -23.44 -4.92 14.32
N LEU A 293 -23.39 -3.59 14.11
CA LEU A 293 -24.58 -2.76 13.95
C LEU A 293 -25.47 -3.21 12.78
N LEU A 294 -24.88 -3.53 11.63
CA LEU A 294 -25.62 -3.97 10.44
C LEU A 294 -26.31 -5.32 10.70
N GLU A 295 -25.65 -6.25 11.39
CA GLU A 295 -26.26 -7.52 11.77
C GLU A 295 -27.35 -7.33 12.84
N GLU A 296 -27.17 -6.47 13.84
CA GLU A 296 -28.23 -6.13 14.80
C GLU A 296 -29.50 -5.64 14.10
N ARG A 297 -29.37 -4.74 13.13
CA ARG A 297 -30.49 -4.23 12.33
C ARG A 297 -31.21 -5.33 11.54
N ARG A 298 -30.50 -6.40 11.14
CA ARG A 298 -31.10 -7.55 10.44
C ARG A 298 -31.91 -8.47 11.36
N HIS A 299 -31.85 -8.30 12.69
CA HIS A 299 -32.66 -9.07 13.64
C HIS A 299 -34.12 -8.57 13.73
N GLU A 300 -34.40 -7.38 13.19
CA GLU A 300 -35.73 -6.77 13.21
C GLU A 300 -36.53 -7.08 11.92
N ASP A 301 -37.85 -7.26 12.08
CA ASP A 301 -38.78 -7.40 10.97
C ASP A 301 -38.93 -6.03 10.28
N ARG A 302 -38.73 -5.99 8.95
CA ARG A 302 -38.80 -4.74 8.17
C ARG A 302 -39.73 -4.84 6.96
N VAL A 303 -40.34 -3.72 6.62
CA VAL A 303 -41.21 -3.54 5.46
C VAL A 303 -40.56 -2.55 4.51
N PHE A 304 -40.40 -2.95 3.25
CA PHE A 304 -39.82 -2.10 2.21
C PHE A 304 -40.81 -1.83 1.10
N LEU A 305 -40.81 -0.59 0.59
CA LEU A 305 -41.30 -0.29 -0.75
C LEU A 305 -40.16 -0.47 -1.74
N ASN A 306 -40.43 -1.14 -2.86
CA ASN A 306 -39.43 -1.48 -3.86
C ASN A 306 -39.83 -0.84 -5.19
N PHE A 307 -38.96 0.03 -5.70
CA PHE A 307 -39.18 0.83 -6.90
C PHE A 307 -38.31 0.31 -8.06
N MET A 308 -38.92 0.17 -9.23
CA MET A 308 -38.20 -0.06 -10.49
C MET A 308 -37.95 1.29 -11.13
N LEU A 309 -36.69 1.74 -11.20
CA LEU A 309 -36.33 3.05 -11.72
C LEU A 309 -35.67 2.93 -13.10
N HIS A 310 -35.94 3.93 -13.94
CA HIS A 310 -35.33 4.09 -15.25
C HIS A 310 -35.15 5.58 -15.56
N GLY A 311 -34.35 5.89 -16.59
CA GLY A 311 -34.15 7.26 -17.05
C GLY A 311 -35.47 7.93 -17.44
N ILE A 312 -35.65 9.17 -16.98
CA ILE A 312 -36.83 10.01 -17.25
C ILE A 312 -36.47 11.32 -17.97
N GLU A 313 -35.24 11.41 -18.50
CA GLU A 313 -34.66 12.54 -19.25
C GLU A 313 -34.60 13.87 -18.49
N THR A 314 -34.78 13.84 -17.17
CA THR A 314 -34.73 15.00 -16.30
C THR A 314 -34.41 14.60 -14.87
N SER A 315 -33.90 15.55 -14.09
CA SER A 315 -33.71 15.37 -12.66
C SER A 315 -35.02 15.68 -11.91
N ALA A 316 -35.35 14.86 -10.92
CA ALA A 316 -36.58 15.01 -10.15
C ALA A 316 -36.43 14.49 -8.72
N ASP A 317 -37.16 15.12 -7.80
CA ASP A 317 -37.42 14.54 -6.48
C ASP A 317 -38.73 13.77 -6.51
N VAL A 318 -38.68 12.59 -5.91
CA VAL A 318 -39.83 11.73 -5.75
C VAL A 318 -40.15 11.69 -4.27
N THR A 319 -41.35 12.13 -3.92
CA THR A 319 -41.92 11.99 -2.58
C THR A 319 -43.12 11.07 -2.66
N PHE A 320 -43.28 10.19 -1.69
CA PHE A 320 -44.40 9.28 -1.68
C PHE A 320 -45.03 9.16 -0.29
N ASP A 321 -46.35 9.06 -0.29
CA ASP A 321 -47.17 8.95 0.91
C ASP A 321 -47.79 7.56 0.97
N LEU A 322 -47.87 7.00 2.18
CA LEU A 322 -48.59 5.77 2.46
C LEU A 322 -49.99 6.15 2.93
N CYS A 323 -51.03 5.63 2.27
CA CYS A 323 -52.42 5.94 2.54
C CYS A 323 -53.19 4.68 2.93
N ASP A 324 -53.95 4.75 4.02
CA ASP A 324 -54.80 3.64 4.44
C ASP A 324 -56.09 3.51 3.58
N SER A 325 -56.89 2.48 3.86
CA SER A 325 -58.22 2.26 3.22
C SER A 325 -59.23 3.41 3.36
N HIS A 326 -58.95 4.44 4.17
CA HIS A 326 -59.80 5.63 4.34
C HIS A 326 -59.16 6.89 3.71
N ASP A 327 -58.16 6.73 2.85
CA ASP A 327 -57.40 7.82 2.21
C ASP A 327 -56.70 8.76 3.22
N ARG A 328 -56.35 8.24 4.41
CA ARG A 328 -55.53 8.99 5.36
C ARG A 328 -54.07 8.69 5.06
N CYS A 329 -53.35 9.71 4.57
CA CYS A 329 -51.98 9.58 4.11
C CYS A 329 -50.97 10.14 5.11
N ASN A 330 -49.83 9.45 5.26
CA ASN A 330 -48.64 9.96 5.93
C ASN A 330 -47.45 9.91 4.97
N PHE A 331 -46.56 10.89 5.08
CA PHE A 331 -45.30 10.90 4.36
C PHE A 331 -44.50 9.63 4.66
N ALA A 332 -44.19 8.88 3.60
CA ALA A 332 -43.53 7.58 3.70
C ALA A 332 -42.04 7.66 3.35
N GLY A 333 -41.65 8.56 2.45
CA GLY A 333 -40.25 8.81 2.16
C GLY A 333 -40.00 9.67 0.94
N THR A 334 -38.72 9.88 0.65
CA THR A 334 -38.25 10.62 -0.53
C THR A 334 -36.97 10.01 -1.09
N PHE A 335 -36.80 10.13 -2.40
CA PHE A 335 -35.52 9.91 -3.09
C PHE A 335 -35.39 10.86 -4.28
N ALA A 336 -34.21 10.93 -4.89
CA ALA A 336 -33.94 11.76 -6.05
C ALA A 336 -33.46 10.94 -7.24
N ILE A 337 -33.82 11.39 -8.44
CA ILE A 337 -33.31 10.89 -9.71
C ILE A 337 -32.47 12.02 -10.31
N LEU A 338 -31.20 11.73 -10.59
CA LEU A 338 -30.32 12.61 -11.36
C LEU A 338 -30.39 12.21 -12.83
N GLY A 339 -30.62 13.19 -13.69
CA GLY A 339 -30.80 12.96 -15.12
C GLY A 339 -30.92 14.28 -15.90
N GLY A 340 -30.91 14.17 -17.22
CA GLY A 340 -31.01 15.32 -18.09
C GLY A 340 -31.15 14.92 -19.57
N PRO A 341 -31.43 15.88 -20.46
CA PRO A 341 -31.63 15.59 -21.88
C PRO A 341 -30.46 14.88 -22.55
N LEU A 342 -29.24 14.99 -22.03
CA LEU A 342 -28.05 14.31 -22.57
C LEU A 342 -27.77 12.94 -21.95
N GLU A 343 -28.59 12.45 -21.02
CA GLU A 343 -28.33 11.18 -20.34
C GLU A 343 -28.31 9.99 -21.31
N MET A 344 -27.51 8.98 -20.97
CA MET A 344 -27.63 7.68 -21.60
C MET A 344 -28.91 6.99 -21.11
N PRO A 345 -29.64 6.26 -21.96
CA PRO A 345 -30.78 5.47 -21.49
C PRO A 345 -30.33 4.41 -20.48
N TRP A 346 -30.98 4.36 -19.32
CA TRP A 346 -30.68 3.42 -18.26
C TRP A 346 -31.96 2.89 -17.60
N ARG A 347 -31.83 1.72 -16.98
CA ARG A 347 -32.85 1.07 -16.15
C ARG A 347 -32.12 0.11 -15.24
N PHE A 348 -32.38 0.21 -13.93
CA PHE A 348 -31.80 -0.76 -12.99
C PHE A 348 -32.31 -2.17 -13.29
N ASP A 349 -31.42 -3.16 -13.13
CA ASP A 349 -31.77 -4.58 -13.19
C ASP A 349 -32.44 -5.07 -11.88
N ARG A 350 -32.23 -4.32 -10.78
CA ARG A 350 -32.74 -4.60 -9.43
C ARG A 350 -33.61 -3.46 -8.91
N LEU A 351 -34.38 -3.74 -7.86
CA LEU A 351 -35.29 -2.78 -7.26
C LEU A 351 -34.58 -1.91 -6.23
N PHE A 352 -34.86 -0.60 -6.27
CA PHE A 352 -34.51 0.31 -5.18
C PHE A 352 -35.44 0.07 -3.98
N LYS A 353 -34.90 -0.37 -2.85
CA LYS A 353 -35.63 -0.65 -1.61
C LYS A 353 -35.66 0.58 -0.71
N TYR A 354 -36.81 0.91 -0.14
CA TYR A 354 -36.96 1.98 0.83
C TYR A 354 -37.64 1.46 2.08
N ASP A 355 -37.00 1.60 3.24
CA ASP A 355 -37.54 1.12 4.52
C ASP A 355 -38.70 2.01 4.99
N VAL A 356 -39.91 1.46 4.99
CA VAL A 356 -41.14 2.13 5.43
C VAL A 356 -41.69 1.56 6.73
N THR A 357 -40.90 0.74 7.43
CA THR A 357 -41.31 0.05 8.66
C THR A 357 -41.89 1.00 9.70
N LYS A 358 -41.23 2.15 9.92
CA LYS A 358 -41.69 3.16 10.88
C LYS A 358 -43.05 3.75 10.51
N VAL A 359 -43.29 4.02 9.22
CA VAL A 359 -44.56 4.61 8.76
C VAL A 359 -45.70 3.60 8.86
N PHE A 360 -45.43 2.32 8.55
CA PHE A 360 -46.36 1.22 8.83
C PHE A 360 -46.73 1.15 10.31
N GLN A 361 -45.74 1.23 11.21
CA GLN A 361 -45.97 1.24 12.66
C GLN A 361 -46.79 2.46 13.11
N GLN A 362 -46.47 3.67 12.61
CA GLN A 362 -47.17 4.92 12.94
C GLN A 362 -48.63 4.91 12.48
N MET A 363 -48.90 4.32 11.31
CA MET A 363 -50.25 4.18 10.75
C MET A 363 -51.00 2.96 11.28
N HIS A 364 -50.35 2.14 12.12
CA HIS A 364 -50.87 0.85 12.59
C HIS A 364 -51.27 -0.10 11.44
N LEU A 365 -50.49 -0.07 10.35
CA LEU A 365 -50.65 -0.94 9.20
C LEU A 365 -49.80 -2.20 9.36
N ARG A 366 -50.29 -3.30 8.80
CA ARG A 366 -49.54 -4.54 8.61
C ARG A 366 -49.25 -4.72 7.11
N PRO A 367 -48.27 -5.55 6.73
CA PRO A 367 -48.01 -5.84 5.31
C PRO A 367 -49.22 -6.40 4.55
N ASP A 368 -50.18 -7.03 5.25
CA ASP A 368 -51.43 -7.56 4.70
C ASP A 368 -52.63 -6.60 4.80
N SER A 369 -52.43 -5.38 5.32
CA SER A 369 -53.48 -4.36 5.38
C SER A 369 -53.86 -3.84 3.99
N ASP A 370 -55.05 -3.25 3.86
CA ASP A 370 -55.47 -2.53 2.67
C ASP A 370 -54.94 -1.08 2.73
N TYR A 371 -53.99 -0.77 1.84
CA TYR A 371 -53.33 0.53 1.70
C TYR A 371 -52.90 0.75 0.25
N HIS A 372 -52.61 2.00 -0.11
CA HIS A 372 -52.02 2.35 -1.39
C HIS A 372 -50.92 3.41 -1.21
N VAL A 373 -50.05 3.55 -2.22
CA VAL A 373 -48.95 4.51 -2.23
C VAL A 373 -49.27 5.62 -3.23
N GLN A 374 -49.23 6.88 -2.79
CA GLN A 374 -49.37 8.05 -3.65
C GLN A 374 -47.98 8.61 -3.95
N ILE A 375 -47.65 8.72 -5.24
CA ILE A 375 -46.34 9.20 -5.70
C ILE A 375 -46.49 10.60 -6.27
N HIS A 376 -45.61 11.49 -5.85
CA HIS A 376 -45.45 12.84 -6.38
C HIS A 376 -44.04 13.00 -6.94
N ILE A 377 -43.96 13.33 -8.23
CA ILE A 377 -42.69 13.54 -8.92
C ILE A 377 -42.60 15.03 -9.25
N ARG A 378 -41.56 15.70 -8.74
CA ARG A 378 -41.33 17.12 -9.00
C ARG A 378 -39.96 17.30 -9.63
N SER A 379 -39.92 17.83 -10.83
CA SER A 379 -38.66 18.17 -11.50
C SER A 379 -37.96 19.34 -10.78
N VAL A 380 -36.68 19.52 -11.05
CA VAL A 380 -35.85 20.53 -10.39
C VAL A 380 -36.36 21.97 -10.55
N ASN A 381 -37.03 22.26 -11.67
CA ASN A 381 -37.60 23.58 -11.93
C ASN A 381 -38.96 23.81 -11.23
N GLY A 382 -39.43 22.83 -10.44
CA GLY A 382 -40.67 22.88 -9.69
C GLY A 382 -41.89 22.33 -10.45
N THR A 383 -41.74 21.85 -11.68
CA THR A 383 -42.85 21.26 -12.45
C THR A 383 -43.22 19.89 -11.89
N GLU A 384 -44.51 19.67 -11.65
CA GLU A 384 -45.03 18.35 -11.30
C GLU A 384 -45.12 17.49 -12.56
N LEU A 385 -44.51 16.30 -12.50
CA LEU A 385 -44.46 15.34 -13.60
C LEU A 385 -45.54 14.27 -13.42
N ASP A 386 -45.84 13.54 -14.50
CA ASP A 386 -46.81 12.44 -14.46
C ASP A 386 -46.32 11.34 -13.49
N PRO A 387 -47.09 11.00 -12.44
CA PRO A 387 -46.74 9.92 -11.52
C PRO A 387 -46.50 8.58 -12.20
N LEU A 388 -47.07 8.35 -13.39
CA LEU A 388 -46.89 7.13 -14.18
C LEU A 388 -45.49 6.98 -14.80
N LEU A 389 -44.63 8.00 -14.69
CA LEU A 389 -43.21 7.88 -15.05
C LEU A 389 -42.46 6.88 -14.15
N ILE A 390 -43.00 6.56 -12.98
CA ILE A 390 -42.48 5.53 -12.09
C ILE A 390 -43.55 4.45 -11.92
N GLU A 391 -43.17 3.20 -12.14
CA GLU A 391 -44.07 2.07 -11.96
C GLU A 391 -44.52 1.98 -10.49
N ALA A 392 -45.73 1.48 -10.26
CA ALA A 392 -46.26 1.32 -8.91
C ALA A 392 -45.32 0.44 -8.06
N PRO A 393 -44.94 0.87 -6.85
CA PRO A 393 -43.96 0.15 -6.04
C PRO A 393 -44.54 -1.16 -5.53
N SER A 394 -43.68 -2.17 -5.46
CA SER A 394 -44.03 -3.42 -4.79
C SER A 394 -43.68 -3.34 -3.31
N VAL A 395 -44.38 -4.09 -2.46
CA VAL A 395 -44.07 -4.16 -1.03
C VAL A 395 -43.41 -5.49 -0.70
N SER A 396 -42.33 -5.46 0.07
CA SER A 396 -41.66 -6.65 0.58
C SER A 396 -41.60 -6.61 2.11
N PHE A 397 -41.87 -7.76 2.72
CA PHE A 397 -41.68 -7.97 4.15
C PHE A 397 -40.45 -8.85 4.33
N VAL A 398 -39.45 -8.34 5.05
CA VAL A 398 -38.21 -9.04 5.35
C VAL A 398 -38.23 -9.40 6.84
N PRO A 399 -38.37 -10.69 7.18
CA PRO A 399 -38.36 -11.11 8.57
C PRO A 399 -36.97 -10.96 9.19
N GLY A 400 -36.95 -10.59 10.47
CA GLY A 400 -35.73 -10.51 11.26
C GLY A 400 -35.11 -11.88 11.50
N ILE A 401 -33.79 -11.97 11.39
CA ILE A 401 -33.04 -13.22 11.60
C ILE A 401 -32.83 -13.40 13.11
N LYS A 402 -33.45 -14.42 13.72
CA LYS A 402 -33.46 -14.61 15.19
C LYS A 402 -32.50 -15.67 15.75
N ASP A 403 -31.84 -16.45 14.89
CA ASP A 403 -30.86 -17.47 15.30
C ASP A 403 -29.47 -17.12 14.76
N GLY A 404 -28.49 -17.05 15.69
CA GLY A 404 -27.12 -16.69 15.43
C GLY A 404 -26.46 -17.59 14.39
N ARG A 405 -25.83 -16.96 13.40
CA ARG A 405 -25.04 -17.57 12.31
C ARG A 405 -25.83 -18.55 11.46
N VAL A 406 -26.67 -18.01 10.58
CA VAL A 406 -26.90 -18.67 9.29
C VAL A 406 -25.55 -18.66 8.58
N HIS A 407 -24.88 -19.82 8.56
CA HIS A 407 -23.93 -20.12 7.50
C HIS A 407 -24.72 -19.99 6.20
N TYR A 408 -24.58 -18.84 5.54
CA TYR A 408 -24.88 -18.80 4.13
C TYR A 408 -23.93 -19.82 3.51
N ASP A 409 -24.50 -20.88 2.97
CA ASP A 409 -23.91 -21.57 1.81
C ASP A 409 -23.94 -20.56 0.65
N ASP A 410 -23.29 -19.40 0.83
CA ASP A 410 -22.84 -18.61 -0.28
C ASP A 410 -21.85 -19.55 -0.96
N PRO A 411 -22.09 -19.94 -2.22
CA PRO A 411 -21.08 -20.63 -2.97
C PRO A 411 -19.90 -19.67 -3.01
N ARG A 412 -18.96 -19.87 -2.09
CA ARG A 412 -17.62 -19.31 -2.22
C ARG A 412 -17.26 -19.65 -3.66
N PRO A 413 -16.98 -18.68 -4.52
CA PRO A 413 -15.97 -18.95 -5.51
C PRO A 413 -14.76 -19.29 -4.63
N THR A 414 -14.57 -20.58 -4.34
CA THR A 414 -13.22 -21.06 -4.09
C THR A 414 -12.52 -20.67 -5.35
N ASP A 415 -11.85 -19.51 -5.33
CA ASP A 415 -11.11 -19.04 -6.46
C ASP A 415 -10.13 -20.16 -6.77
N PHE A 416 -10.37 -20.90 -7.86
CA PHE A 416 -9.55 -22.04 -8.25
C PHE A 416 -8.09 -21.58 -8.58
N GLY A 417 -7.81 -20.28 -8.44
CA GLY A 417 -6.52 -19.61 -8.58
C GLY A 417 -5.65 -19.54 -7.31
N ASP A 418 -6.21 -19.27 -6.13
CA ASP A 418 -5.39 -18.78 -5.01
C ASP A 418 -4.81 -19.91 -4.15
N LEU A 419 -3.47 -19.90 -3.98
CA LEU A 419 -2.76 -20.85 -3.12
C LEU A 419 -2.52 -20.25 -1.72
N VAL A 420 -2.66 -21.09 -0.69
CA VAL A 420 -2.31 -20.68 0.69
C VAL A 420 -0.93 -21.21 1.04
N ARG A 421 -0.03 -20.30 1.40
CA ARG A 421 1.26 -20.59 2.02
C ARG A 421 1.06 -20.72 3.52
N SER A 422 1.25 -21.93 4.04
CA SER A 422 0.98 -22.25 5.44
C SER A 422 2.27 -22.53 6.21
N GLU A 423 2.22 -22.35 7.52
CA GLU A 423 3.34 -22.70 8.39
C GLU A 423 3.65 -24.20 8.26
N VAL A 424 4.93 -24.56 8.14
CA VAL A 424 5.34 -25.94 7.85
C VAL A 424 4.85 -26.93 8.92
N SER A 425 4.70 -26.46 10.16
CA SER A 425 4.20 -27.25 11.29
C SER A 425 2.67 -27.38 11.35
N SER A 426 1.91 -26.57 10.61
CA SER A 426 0.45 -26.65 10.52
C SER A 426 -0.05 -27.52 9.35
N LEU A 427 0.84 -27.89 8.43
CA LEU A 427 0.51 -28.73 7.27
C LEU A 427 -0.07 -30.09 7.69
N THR A 428 -1.18 -30.45 7.08
CA THR A 428 -1.77 -31.78 7.19
C THR A 428 -0.96 -32.81 6.40
N LEU A 429 -1.12 -34.10 6.74
CA LEU A 429 -0.46 -35.18 6.01
C LEU A 429 -0.82 -35.20 4.51
N GLU A 430 -2.04 -34.79 4.15
CA GLU A 430 -2.48 -34.69 2.76
C GLU A 430 -1.73 -33.58 2.01
N GLU A 431 -1.60 -32.40 2.62
CA GLU A 431 -0.86 -31.27 2.06
C GLU A 431 0.63 -31.56 1.93
N VAL A 432 1.23 -32.18 2.95
CA VAL A 432 2.63 -32.65 2.90
C VAL A 432 2.82 -33.65 1.75
N ASN A 433 1.92 -34.62 1.59
CA ASN A 433 1.99 -35.59 0.49
C ASN A 433 1.81 -34.91 -0.88
N SER A 434 0.91 -33.94 -1.00
CA SER A 434 0.72 -33.15 -2.22
C SER A 434 2.01 -32.41 -2.59
N LEU A 435 2.58 -31.64 -1.65
CA LEU A 435 3.83 -30.89 -1.84
C LEU A 435 5.00 -31.80 -2.21
N THR A 436 5.18 -32.89 -1.46
CA THR A 436 6.23 -33.88 -1.70
C THR A 436 6.13 -34.46 -3.10
N ASN A 437 4.94 -34.89 -3.53
CA ASN A 437 4.74 -35.45 -4.86
C ASN A 437 4.94 -34.42 -5.98
N ALA A 438 4.48 -33.18 -5.78
CA ALA A 438 4.66 -32.09 -6.74
C ALA A 438 6.14 -31.73 -6.91
N LEU A 439 6.87 -31.58 -5.79
CA LEU A 439 8.30 -31.29 -5.82
C LEU A 439 9.10 -32.43 -6.46
N TYR A 440 8.80 -33.69 -6.13
CA TYR A 440 9.44 -34.84 -6.77
C TYR A 440 9.28 -34.81 -8.30
N LYS A 441 8.07 -34.51 -8.80
CA LYS A 441 7.84 -34.36 -10.25
C LYS A 441 8.60 -33.17 -10.83
N LEU A 442 8.71 -32.07 -10.09
CA LEU A 442 9.42 -30.87 -10.51
C LEU A 442 10.93 -31.09 -10.58
N GLN A 443 11.50 -31.83 -9.63
CA GLN A 443 12.91 -32.21 -9.60
C GLN A 443 13.29 -33.17 -10.74
N ASN A 444 12.37 -34.02 -11.16
CA ASN A 444 12.56 -34.91 -12.32
C ASN A 444 12.20 -34.24 -13.67
N ASP A 445 11.80 -32.97 -13.67
CA ASP A 445 11.56 -32.21 -14.90
C ASP A 445 12.86 -31.51 -15.33
N HIS A 446 13.34 -31.85 -16.53
CA HIS A 446 14.54 -31.25 -17.13
C HIS A 446 14.19 -30.19 -18.19
N GLY A 447 12.91 -29.80 -18.28
CA GLY A 447 12.46 -28.69 -19.11
C GLY A 447 12.84 -27.31 -18.54
N PRO A 448 12.49 -26.23 -19.24
CA PRO A 448 12.82 -24.86 -18.83
C PRO A 448 12.14 -24.41 -17.53
N ASN A 449 11.08 -25.09 -17.10
CA ASN A 449 10.39 -24.86 -15.83
C ASN A 449 10.68 -25.96 -14.79
N GLY A 450 11.71 -26.78 -15.01
CA GLY A 450 12.16 -27.79 -14.07
C GLY A 450 12.83 -27.19 -12.83
N PHE A 451 12.96 -27.98 -11.76
CA PHE A 451 13.58 -27.51 -10.50
C PHE A 451 14.97 -26.90 -10.72
N GLU A 452 15.86 -27.62 -11.40
CA GLU A 452 17.23 -27.15 -11.65
C GLU A 452 17.25 -25.87 -12.49
N ALA A 453 16.37 -25.79 -13.49
CA ALA A 453 16.27 -24.62 -14.34
C ALA A 453 15.82 -23.38 -13.54
N ILE A 454 14.84 -23.52 -12.65
CA ILE A 454 14.38 -22.45 -11.75
C ILE A 454 15.47 -22.07 -10.75
N ALA A 455 16.12 -23.05 -10.10
CA ALA A 455 17.22 -22.80 -9.16
C ALA A 455 18.39 -22.05 -9.82
N SER A 456 18.68 -22.34 -11.09
CA SER A 456 19.72 -21.67 -11.87
C SER A 456 19.45 -20.19 -12.14
N PHE A 457 18.25 -19.68 -11.86
CA PHE A 457 17.97 -18.24 -11.97
C PHE A 457 18.71 -17.47 -10.88
N HIS A 458 18.97 -18.08 -9.73
CA HIS A 458 19.66 -17.43 -8.62
C HIS A 458 21.18 -17.48 -8.81
N GLY A 459 21.75 -18.68 -8.78
CA GLY A 459 23.19 -18.89 -8.72
C GLY A 459 23.78 -19.45 -10.00
N ALA A 460 24.51 -20.56 -9.85
CA ALA A 460 25.14 -21.27 -10.94
C ALA A 460 24.14 -22.11 -11.76
N PRO A 461 24.36 -22.30 -13.07
CA PRO A 461 25.29 -21.53 -13.89
C PRO A 461 24.80 -20.08 -14.07
N GLY A 462 25.72 -19.11 -14.07
CA GLY A 462 25.36 -17.71 -14.32
C GLY A 462 24.64 -17.55 -15.66
N LEU A 463 23.46 -16.92 -15.65
CA LEU A 463 22.63 -16.71 -16.84
C LEU A 463 22.67 -15.27 -17.37
N CYS A 464 23.15 -14.32 -16.56
CA CYS A 464 23.10 -12.90 -16.85
C CYS A 464 24.48 -12.32 -17.21
N PRO A 465 24.58 -11.37 -18.17
CA PRO A 465 23.54 -10.98 -19.10
C PRO A 465 23.43 -12.01 -20.24
N GLU A 466 22.24 -12.16 -20.81
CA GLU A 466 21.88 -13.20 -21.79
C GLU A 466 22.93 -13.40 -22.91
N LYS A 467 23.45 -12.28 -23.45
CA LYS A 467 24.27 -12.24 -24.67
C LYS A 467 25.77 -12.12 -24.44
N ALA A 468 26.25 -12.11 -23.19
CA ALA A 468 27.68 -12.04 -22.92
C ALA A 468 28.33 -13.42 -22.85
N ALA A 469 29.61 -13.48 -23.24
CA ALA A 469 30.44 -14.68 -23.06
C ALA A 469 30.78 -14.93 -21.59
N ASN A 470 30.96 -13.86 -20.80
CA ASN A 470 31.14 -13.93 -19.35
C ASN A 470 29.78 -13.68 -18.70
N LYS A 471 29.20 -14.73 -18.13
CA LYS A 471 27.94 -14.66 -17.39
C LYS A 471 28.19 -14.70 -15.89
N TYR A 472 27.34 -14.01 -15.15
CA TYR A 472 27.27 -13.90 -13.72
C TYR A 472 25.90 -14.36 -13.21
N SER A 473 25.80 -14.58 -11.90
CA SER A 473 24.58 -15.00 -11.20
C SER A 473 23.52 -13.90 -11.30
N CYS A 474 22.29 -14.21 -11.73
CA CYS A 474 21.25 -13.19 -11.90
C CYS A 474 20.66 -12.70 -10.56
N CYS A 475 20.97 -13.39 -9.46
CA CYS A 475 20.51 -13.02 -8.14
C CYS A 475 20.85 -11.56 -7.79
N GLN A 476 19.91 -10.89 -7.14
CA GLN A 476 20.02 -9.52 -6.67
C GLN A 476 20.20 -9.53 -5.15
N HIS A 477 21.44 -9.53 -4.66
CA HIS A 477 21.80 -9.25 -3.27
C HIS A 477 22.46 -7.87 -3.17
N GLY A 478 22.31 -7.20 -2.04
CA GLY A 478 22.91 -5.88 -1.78
C GLY A 478 22.26 -4.71 -2.49
N MET A 479 21.10 -4.93 -3.11
CA MET A 479 20.41 -3.97 -3.97
C MET A 479 19.00 -3.72 -3.42
N PRO A 480 18.44 -2.50 -3.51
CA PRO A 480 17.08 -2.21 -3.02
C PRO A 480 15.97 -3.09 -3.60
N VAL A 481 16.25 -3.83 -4.68
CA VAL A 481 15.33 -4.79 -5.32
C VAL A 481 15.49 -6.23 -4.80
N PHE A 482 16.34 -6.48 -3.81
CA PHE A 482 16.57 -7.77 -3.17
C PHE A 482 15.27 -8.52 -2.83
N PRO A 483 14.34 -7.95 -2.02
CA PRO A 483 13.14 -8.70 -1.62
C PRO A 483 12.18 -8.90 -2.80
N HIS A 484 12.21 -8.00 -3.79
CA HIS A 484 11.36 -8.05 -4.98
C HIS A 484 11.73 -9.22 -5.88
N TRP A 485 13.03 -9.37 -6.17
CA TRP A 485 13.54 -10.43 -7.02
C TRP A 485 13.28 -11.80 -6.39
N HIS A 486 13.51 -11.92 -5.08
CA HIS A 486 13.27 -13.17 -4.34
C HIS A 486 11.78 -13.53 -4.23
N ARG A 487 10.87 -12.55 -4.00
CA ARG A 487 9.42 -12.80 -4.07
C ARG A 487 9.02 -13.39 -5.42
N LEU A 488 9.48 -12.81 -6.52
CA LEU A 488 9.16 -13.33 -7.86
C LEU A 488 9.72 -14.74 -8.09
N LEU A 489 10.92 -15.04 -7.59
CA LEU A 489 11.47 -16.40 -7.66
C LEU A 489 10.60 -17.40 -6.90
N THR A 490 10.12 -17.06 -5.69
CA THR A 490 9.19 -17.93 -4.96
C THR A 490 7.89 -18.14 -5.73
N VAL A 491 7.32 -17.09 -6.33
CA VAL A 491 6.10 -17.21 -7.15
C VAL A 491 6.33 -18.12 -8.37
N GLN A 492 7.48 -18.00 -9.05
CA GLN A 492 7.83 -18.86 -10.18
C GLN A 492 7.91 -20.34 -9.75
N PHE A 493 8.54 -20.61 -8.61
CA PHE A 493 8.64 -21.96 -8.05
C PHE A 493 7.27 -22.51 -7.64
N GLU A 494 6.46 -21.70 -6.96
CA GLU A 494 5.11 -22.05 -6.51
C GLU A 494 4.19 -22.41 -7.66
N ARG A 495 4.23 -21.64 -8.75
CA ARG A 495 3.47 -21.92 -9.96
C ARG A 495 3.91 -23.24 -10.60
N ALA A 496 5.22 -23.50 -10.65
CA ALA A 496 5.73 -24.76 -11.16
C ALA A 496 5.27 -25.95 -10.29
N LEU A 497 5.24 -25.81 -8.96
CA LEU A 497 4.66 -26.81 -8.07
C LEU A 497 3.16 -27.02 -8.33
N LYS A 498 2.39 -25.93 -8.51
CA LYS A 498 0.97 -25.99 -8.86
C LYS A 498 0.74 -26.78 -10.15
N GLU A 499 1.51 -26.51 -11.19
CA GLU A 499 1.47 -27.24 -12.47
C GLU A 499 1.81 -28.74 -12.31
N LYS A 500 2.66 -29.10 -11.33
CA LYS A 500 2.94 -30.50 -10.99
C LYS A 500 1.90 -31.14 -10.05
N GLY A 501 0.86 -30.39 -9.68
CA GLY A 501 -0.30 -30.85 -8.93
C GLY A 501 -0.26 -30.55 -7.45
N SER A 502 0.48 -29.52 -7.00
CA SER A 502 0.36 -29.04 -5.62
C SER A 502 -0.99 -28.36 -5.39
N VAL A 503 -1.67 -28.73 -4.30
CA VAL A 503 -2.93 -28.10 -3.85
C VAL A 503 -2.72 -26.98 -2.84
N VAL A 504 -1.49 -26.81 -2.35
CA VAL A 504 -1.09 -25.74 -1.42
C VAL A 504 0.10 -24.96 -1.97
N GLY A 505 0.28 -23.75 -1.46
CA GLY A 505 1.43 -22.90 -1.77
C GLY A 505 2.72 -23.43 -1.15
N ILE A 506 3.83 -22.73 -1.42
CA ILE A 506 5.10 -23.03 -0.76
C ILE A 506 4.91 -22.81 0.74
N PRO A 507 5.21 -23.79 1.61
CA PRO A 507 5.11 -23.54 3.04
C PRO A 507 6.18 -22.56 3.48
N TYR A 508 5.92 -21.86 4.58
CA TYR A 508 6.95 -21.08 5.28
C TYR A 508 7.29 -21.75 6.60
N TRP A 509 8.47 -21.43 7.13
CA TRP A 509 8.88 -21.80 8.48
C TRP A 509 9.21 -20.55 9.29
N ASP A 510 8.43 -20.29 10.34
CA ASP A 510 8.70 -19.27 11.34
C ASP A 510 9.87 -19.70 12.26
N TRP A 511 11.09 -19.50 11.76
CA TRP A 511 12.34 -19.78 12.48
C TRP A 511 12.61 -18.80 13.64
N THR A 512 11.74 -17.79 13.86
CA THR A 512 11.82 -16.94 15.05
C THR A 512 11.19 -17.60 16.29
N ARG A 513 10.49 -18.73 16.10
CA ARG A 513 9.93 -19.53 17.21
C ARG A 513 10.94 -20.57 17.69
N PRO A 514 11.01 -20.83 19.00
CA PRO A 514 11.76 -21.96 19.53
C PRO A 514 11.34 -23.30 18.87
N ALA A 515 12.31 -24.11 18.45
CA ALA A 515 12.13 -25.47 17.95
C ALA A 515 13.20 -26.46 18.46
N LYS A 516 13.08 -27.76 18.17
CA LYS A 516 14.08 -28.75 18.62
C LYS A 516 15.06 -29.18 17.53
N GLY A 517 14.98 -28.52 16.37
CA GLY A 517 15.72 -28.84 15.16
C GLY A 517 14.94 -28.41 13.92
N LEU A 518 15.51 -28.71 12.75
CA LEU A 518 14.85 -28.43 11.47
C LEU A 518 13.49 -29.16 11.39
N PRO A 519 12.48 -28.55 10.73
CA PRO A 519 11.19 -29.19 10.50
C PRO A 519 11.29 -30.59 9.90
N GLN A 520 10.37 -31.48 10.27
CA GLN A 520 10.37 -32.87 9.81
C GLN A 520 10.38 -33.00 8.27
N LEU A 521 9.77 -32.03 7.58
CA LEU A 521 9.77 -31.92 6.12
C LEU A 521 11.19 -32.03 5.52
N PHE A 522 12.21 -31.58 6.25
CA PHE A 522 13.60 -31.50 5.79
C PHE A 522 14.52 -32.60 6.33
N THR A 523 14.08 -33.37 7.34
CA THR A 523 14.94 -34.30 8.09
C THR A 523 14.61 -35.78 7.89
N ASP A 524 13.49 -36.11 7.24
CA ASP A 524 13.16 -37.51 6.92
C ASP A 524 14.13 -38.06 5.86
N SER A 525 14.99 -38.98 6.30
CA SER A 525 16.22 -39.42 5.63
C SER A 525 16.10 -40.80 4.97
N HIS A 526 14.90 -41.24 4.64
CA HIS A 526 14.69 -42.49 3.89
C HIS A 526 15.07 -42.43 2.40
N GLY A 527 15.88 -41.44 1.97
CA GLY A 527 16.46 -41.36 0.62
C GLY A 527 15.49 -41.05 -0.51
N THR A 528 14.21 -40.84 -0.20
CA THR A 528 13.13 -40.52 -1.16
C THR A 528 12.45 -39.19 -0.88
N ASN A 529 12.91 -38.42 0.12
CA ASN A 529 12.32 -37.14 0.47
C ASN A 529 12.87 -36.02 -0.44
N PRO A 530 12.08 -35.48 -1.37
CA PRO A 530 12.49 -34.42 -2.28
C PRO A 530 12.81 -33.09 -1.58
N PHE A 531 12.37 -32.87 -0.33
CA PHE A 531 12.75 -31.71 0.47
C PHE A 531 14.05 -31.91 1.26
N GLY A 532 14.54 -33.14 1.35
CA GLY A 532 15.74 -33.49 2.12
C GLY A 532 17.05 -33.11 1.43
N THR A 533 17.12 -33.26 0.10
CA THR A 533 18.30 -32.95 -0.73
C THR A 533 17.91 -32.91 -2.22
N TYR A 534 18.83 -32.47 -3.07
CA TYR A 534 18.71 -32.49 -4.53
C TYR A 534 20.06 -32.85 -5.18
N ASP A 535 20.04 -33.59 -6.28
CA ASP A 535 21.23 -33.93 -7.09
C ASP A 535 21.41 -32.88 -8.19
N ILE A 536 22.39 -31.99 -8.02
CA ILE A 536 22.69 -30.92 -8.97
C ILE A 536 23.36 -31.56 -10.19
N GLN A 537 22.58 -31.87 -11.24
CA GLN A 537 23.07 -32.59 -12.42
C GLN A 537 24.22 -31.84 -13.09
N SER A 538 24.12 -30.51 -13.16
CA SER A 538 25.14 -29.63 -13.73
C SER A 538 26.48 -29.65 -12.99
N ALA A 539 26.48 -29.94 -11.68
CA ALA A 539 27.70 -30.02 -10.86
C ALA A 539 28.14 -31.46 -10.57
N GLY A 540 27.24 -32.45 -10.66
CA GLY A 540 27.50 -33.84 -10.27
C GLY A 540 27.64 -34.03 -8.76
N HIS A 541 26.97 -33.19 -7.97
CA HIS A 541 27.03 -33.17 -6.51
C HIS A 541 25.64 -33.01 -5.89
N PHE A 542 25.42 -33.67 -4.75
CA PHE A 542 24.23 -33.45 -3.95
C PHE A 542 24.37 -32.17 -3.12
N VAL A 543 23.24 -31.50 -2.90
CA VAL A 543 23.16 -30.42 -1.91
C VAL A 543 23.44 -30.96 -0.52
N GLU A 544 24.28 -30.24 0.22
CA GLU A 544 24.66 -30.52 1.60
C GLU A 544 24.15 -29.43 2.55
N ARG A 545 23.80 -29.81 3.77
CA ARG A 545 23.49 -28.89 4.87
C ARG A 545 24.42 -29.20 6.04
N ASP A 546 25.17 -28.21 6.49
CA ASP A 546 25.99 -28.25 7.70
C ASP A 546 25.36 -27.31 8.74
N VAL A 547 24.29 -27.78 9.36
CA VAL A 547 23.44 -26.98 10.25
C VAL A 547 24.26 -26.59 11.49
N GLN A 548 24.43 -25.29 11.70
CA GLN A 548 25.23 -24.76 12.80
C GLN A 548 24.51 -24.94 14.15
N ALA A 549 25.30 -25.13 15.21
CA ALA A 549 24.79 -25.28 16.57
C ALA A 549 23.99 -24.05 17.00
N ASP A 550 24.37 -22.85 16.55
CA ASP A 550 23.66 -21.60 16.83
C ASP A 550 22.18 -21.71 16.42
N VAL A 551 21.83 -22.28 15.26
CA VAL A 551 20.41 -22.53 14.92
C VAL A 551 19.74 -23.37 16.00
N LEU A 552 20.39 -24.45 16.41
CA LEU A 552 19.81 -25.42 17.33
C LEU A 552 19.73 -24.90 18.77
N GLU A 553 20.66 -24.03 19.18
CA GLU A 553 20.69 -23.40 20.50
C GLU A 553 19.62 -22.29 20.61
N HIS A 554 19.51 -21.42 19.59
CA HIS A 554 18.46 -20.38 19.49
C HIS A 554 17.05 -20.95 19.38
N LEU A 555 16.91 -22.22 19.01
CA LEU A 555 15.62 -22.87 18.96
C LEU A 555 15.19 -23.44 20.36
N THR A 556 16.06 -23.42 21.39
CA THR A 556 15.80 -24.15 22.66
C THR A 556 15.74 -23.33 23.95
N ASP A 557 16.02 -22.02 23.94
CA ASP A 557 16.09 -21.22 25.17
C ASP A 557 14.75 -20.53 25.51
N GLU A 558 14.38 -20.51 26.80
CA GLU A 558 13.11 -19.94 27.31
C GLU A 558 13.27 -18.52 27.88
N HIS A 559 14.48 -17.96 27.90
CA HIS A 559 14.76 -16.66 28.53
C HIS A 559 14.97 -15.55 27.50
N PHE A 560 13.85 -14.86 27.18
CA PHE A 560 13.72 -13.48 26.70
C PHE A 560 14.82 -12.96 25.72
N GLU A 561 14.44 -12.77 24.45
CA GLU A 561 15.23 -12.18 23.34
C GLU A 561 16.12 -13.15 22.53
N ASP A 562 15.50 -14.16 21.92
CA ASP A 562 16.14 -14.91 20.81
C ASP A 562 16.65 -13.94 19.74
N SER A 563 17.95 -13.98 19.45
CA SER A 563 18.64 -13.00 18.60
C SER A 563 17.99 -12.84 17.22
N LEU A 564 17.39 -13.90 16.68
CA LEU A 564 16.70 -13.93 15.39
C LEU A 564 15.33 -13.25 15.44
N PHE A 565 14.56 -13.45 16.50
CA PHE A 565 13.29 -12.71 16.70
C PHE A 565 13.57 -11.23 16.98
N HIS A 566 14.59 -10.93 17.80
CA HIS A 566 15.01 -9.56 18.06
C HIS A 566 15.46 -8.85 16.77
N GLN A 567 16.35 -9.46 15.97
CA GLN A 567 16.76 -8.90 14.67
C GLN A 567 15.57 -8.75 13.71
N ALA A 568 14.59 -9.64 13.76
CA ALA A 568 13.36 -9.49 12.98
C ALA A 568 12.52 -8.28 13.48
N LEU A 569 12.43 -8.05 14.78
CA LEU A 569 11.79 -6.85 15.32
C LEU A 569 12.54 -5.57 14.95
N GLU A 570 13.87 -5.57 14.99
CA GLU A 570 14.70 -4.43 14.54
C GLU A 570 14.50 -4.15 13.05
N THR A 571 14.39 -5.21 12.25
CA THR A 571 14.03 -5.10 10.84
C THR A 571 12.64 -4.47 10.68
N LEU A 572 11.63 -4.96 11.42
CA LEU A 572 10.27 -4.43 11.39
C LEU A 572 10.13 -3.03 12.01
N GLU A 573 11.10 -2.59 12.79
CA GLU A 573 11.17 -1.26 13.39
C GLU A 573 11.47 -0.16 12.36
N GLU A 574 12.27 -0.48 11.33
CA GLU A 574 12.63 0.48 10.29
C GLU A 574 11.38 0.89 9.48
N THR A 575 11.12 2.19 9.36
CA THR A 575 9.92 2.72 8.66
C THR A 575 10.21 3.03 7.20
N ASN A 576 11.44 3.44 6.89
CA ASN A 576 11.89 3.67 5.53
C ASN A 576 12.21 2.34 4.84
N TYR A 577 11.76 2.17 3.59
CA TYR A 577 11.99 0.92 2.85
C TYR A 577 13.47 0.62 2.62
N CYS A 578 14.30 1.64 2.32
CA CYS A 578 15.71 1.43 2.04
C CYS A 578 16.50 1.08 3.31
N ASP A 579 16.14 1.63 4.46
CA ASP A 579 16.73 1.23 5.74
C ASP A 579 16.25 -0.17 6.16
N PHE A 580 14.97 -0.48 5.92
CA PHE A 580 14.38 -1.80 6.13
C PHE A 580 15.07 -2.88 5.29
N GLU A 581 15.30 -2.62 4.00
CA GLU A 581 15.83 -3.62 3.06
C GLU A 581 17.21 -4.15 3.47
N VAL A 582 18.09 -3.27 3.97
CA VAL A 582 19.41 -3.67 4.47
C VAL A 582 19.28 -4.59 5.68
N GLN A 583 18.44 -4.23 6.66
CA GLN A 583 18.20 -5.07 7.84
C GLN A 583 17.58 -6.41 7.44
N PHE A 584 16.63 -6.36 6.51
CA PHE A 584 15.88 -7.50 6.01
C PHE A 584 16.79 -8.50 5.27
N GLU A 585 17.71 -8.04 4.44
CA GLU A 585 18.68 -8.92 3.80
C GLU A 585 19.66 -9.52 4.82
N MET A 586 20.14 -8.74 5.80
CA MET A 586 21.02 -9.29 6.84
C MET A 586 20.34 -10.38 7.68
N LEU A 587 19.07 -10.16 8.04
CA LEU A 587 18.24 -11.15 8.72
C LEU A 587 18.08 -12.42 7.87
N HIS A 588 17.81 -12.27 6.57
CA HIS A 588 17.74 -13.36 5.62
C HIS A 588 19.05 -14.15 5.51
N ASN A 589 20.20 -13.46 5.46
CA ASN A 589 21.52 -14.05 5.28
C ASN A 589 21.91 -14.96 6.44
N ALA A 590 21.42 -14.65 7.65
CA ALA A 590 21.68 -15.47 8.83
C ALA A 590 21.26 -16.92 8.59
N ILE A 591 20.01 -17.17 8.17
CA ILE A 591 19.50 -18.53 7.97
C ILE A 591 20.24 -19.26 6.85
N HIS A 592 20.63 -18.58 5.78
CA HIS A 592 21.44 -19.17 4.72
C HIS A 592 22.75 -19.74 5.26
N PHE A 593 23.49 -18.93 6.02
CA PHE A 593 24.77 -19.32 6.58
C PHE A 593 24.60 -20.42 7.62
N LEU A 594 23.62 -20.25 8.49
CA LEU A 594 23.35 -21.11 9.62
C LEU A 594 22.83 -22.52 9.21
N VAL A 595 22.11 -22.65 8.09
CA VAL A 595 21.66 -23.94 7.55
C VAL A 595 22.73 -24.58 6.65
N GLY A 596 23.43 -23.77 5.84
CA GLY A 596 24.41 -24.26 4.88
C GLY A 596 25.77 -24.61 5.47
N GLY A 597 26.20 -23.85 6.48
CA GLY A 597 27.48 -24.02 7.16
C GLY A 597 28.68 -23.90 6.24
N ALA A 598 29.70 -24.72 6.46
CA ALA A 598 30.98 -24.62 5.76
C ALA A 598 31.05 -25.38 4.42
N LYS A 599 29.90 -25.79 3.88
CA LYS A 599 29.81 -26.67 2.69
C LYS A 599 29.71 -25.87 1.40
N THR A 600 30.39 -26.34 0.35
CA THR A 600 30.43 -25.68 -0.97
C THR A 600 29.11 -25.76 -1.73
N TYR A 601 28.39 -26.88 -1.67
CA TYR A 601 27.10 -27.05 -2.37
C TYR A 601 25.96 -26.91 -1.37
N SER A 602 25.81 -25.73 -0.78
CA SER A 602 24.93 -25.53 0.38
C SER A 602 24.18 -24.19 0.37
N MET A 603 23.26 -24.05 1.33
CA MET A 603 22.55 -22.80 1.59
C MET A 603 23.47 -21.60 1.89
N SER A 604 24.72 -21.79 2.34
CA SER A 604 25.63 -20.68 2.66
C SER A 604 26.31 -20.10 1.42
N THR A 605 26.31 -20.84 0.31
CA THR A 605 26.96 -20.44 -0.94
C THR A 605 25.95 -19.86 -1.92
N LEU A 606 26.15 -18.61 -2.34
CA LEU A 606 25.23 -17.92 -3.25
C LEU A 606 25.01 -18.69 -4.57
N GLU A 607 26.08 -19.34 -5.07
CA GLU A 607 26.05 -20.07 -6.33
C GLU A 607 25.18 -21.34 -6.27
N TYR A 608 25.06 -21.99 -5.11
CA TYR A 608 24.39 -23.29 -5.02
C TYR A 608 23.19 -23.32 -4.08
N SER A 609 22.96 -22.27 -3.29
CA SER A 609 21.90 -22.24 -2.27
C SER A 609 20.51 -22.52 -2.85
N ALA A 610 20.20 -21.99 -4.05
CA ALA A 610 18.90 -22.17 -4.68
C ALA A 610 18.59 -23.61 -5.13
N PHE A 611 19.59 -24.49 -5.21
CA PHE A 611 19.35 -25.91 -5.47
C PHE A 611 18.87 -26.65 -4.22
N ASP A 612 19.02 -26.07 -3.03
CA ASP A 612 18.47 -26.63 -1.81
C ASP A 612 16.94 -26.41 -1.79
N PRO A 613 16.10 -27.47 -1.68
CA PRO A 613 14.65 -27.29 -1.52
C PRO A 613 14.24 -26.40 -0.33
N PHE A 614 15.08 -26.30 0.70
CA PHE A 614 14.87 -25.41 1.84
C PHE A 614 14.95 -23.93 1.44
N PHE A 615 15.72 -23.58 0.41
CA PHE A 615 15.83 -22.22 -0.10
C PHE A 615 14.45 -21.60 -0.37
N MET A 616 13.59 -22.33 -1.10
CA MET A 616 12.28 -21.79 -1.49
C MET A 616 11.35 -21.60 -0.29
N VAL A 617 11.44 -22.48 0.72
CA VAL A 617 10.69 -22.37 1.97
C VAL A 617 11.20 -21.20 2.82
N HIS A 618 12.52 -21.03 2.93
CA HIS A 618 13.13 -19.90 3.62
C HIS A 618 12.73 -18.56 2.98
N HIS A 619 12.79 -18.48 1.65
CA HIS A 619 12.41 -17.28 0.92
C HIS A 619 10.91 -16.99 1.05
N SER A 620 10.07 -18.02 1.22
CA SER A 620 8.68 -17.84 1.62
C SER A 620 8.52 -17.28 3.04
N SER A 621 9.37 -17.67 4.00
CA SER A 621 9.37 -17.09 5.35
C SER A 621 9.79 -15.62 5.34
N ILE A 622 10.82 -15.29 4.59
CA ILE A 622 11.34 -13.93 4.45
C ILE A 622 10.31 -13.03 3.75
N ASP A 623 9.71 -13.52 2.68
CA ASP A 623 8.62 -12.83 1.99
C ASP A 623 7.41 -12.53 2.91
N ARG A 624 7.10 -13.45 3.82
CA ARG A 624 6.08 -13.24 4.87
C ARG A 624 6.44 -12.11 5.82
N ILE A 625 7.70 -12.03 6.28
CA ILE A 625 8.18 -10.92 7.12
C ILE A 625 8.02 -9.58 6.39
N TRP A 626 8.32 -9.54 5.09
CA TRP A 626 8.07 -8.34 4.28
C TRP A 626 6.58 -7.98 4.20
N ARG A 627 5.69 -8.99 4.09
CA ARG A 627 4.24 -8.76 4.15
C ARG A 627 3.78 -8.18 5.49
N ILE A 628 4.33 -8.67 6.60
CA ILE A 628 4.07 -8.14 7.95
C ILE A 628 4.52 -6.67 8.04
N TRP A 629 5.72 -6.36 7.56
CA TRP A 629 6.23 -5.00 7.50
C TRP A 629 5.31 -4.06 6.72
N GLN A 630 4.82 -4.49 5.55
CA GLN A 630 3.89 -3.70 4.74
C GLN A 630 2.59 -3.36 5.50
N GLU A 631 2.04 -4.30 6.25
CA GLU A 631 0.85 -4.05 7.08
C GLU A 631 1.16 -3.13 8.27
N LEU A 632 2.35 -3.25 8.89
CA LEU A 632 2.82 -2.30 9.90
C LEU A 632 2.93 -0.88 9.34
N GLN A 633 3.47 -0.71 8.13
CA GLN A 633 3.59 0.62 7.51
C GLN A 633 2.22 1.23 7.20
N LYS A 634 1.20 0.44 6.86
CA LYS A 634 -0.18 0.92 6.72
C LYS A 634 -0.73 1.44 8.05
N ILE A 635 -0.53 0.69 9.13
CA ILE A 635 -0.92 1.12 10.50
C ILE A 635 -0.18 2.42 10.87
N ARG A 636 1.08 2.54 10.47
CA ARG A 636 1.95 3.70 10.75
C ARG A 636 1.82 4.86 9.75
N ARG A 637 0.99 4.72 8.71
CA ARG A 637 0.70 5.72 7.67
C ARG A 637 1.88 6.12 6.76
N TYR A 638 2.84 5.22 6.52
CA TYR A 638 3.96 5.44 5.60
C TYR A 638 3.65 4.99 4.15
N LEU A 639 4.24 5.67 3.17
CA LEU A 639 3.91 5.55 1.74
C LEU A 639 4.95 4.69 0.99
N LEU A 640 4.52 3.85 0.02
CA LEU A 640 5.41 3.02 -0.80
C LEU A 640 5.37 3.46 -2.29
N LYS A 641 6.52 3.47 -2.97
CA LYS A 641 6.75 3.92 -4.37
C LYS A 641 7.18 2.77 -5.30
N PRO A 642 7.05 2.91 -6.65
CA PRO A 642 7.55 1.93 -7.63
C PRO A 642 9.00 2.21 -8.07
N LEU A 643 9.75 1.18 -8.51
CA LEU A 643 11.11 1.32 -9.09
C LEU A 643 11.22 0.79 -10.54
N HIS A 644 12.13 1.39 -11.30
CA HIS A 644 12.59 0.98 -12.64
C HIS A 644 13.88 0.13 -12.51
N PRO A 645 14.32 -0.71 -13.48
CA PRO A 645 14.03 -0.77 -14.93
C PRO A 645 13.18 -1.96 -15.42
N PHE A 646 12.55 -2.73 -14.53
CA PHE A 646 11.71 -3.88 -14.91
C PHE A 646 10.50 -3.51 -15.80
N SER A 647 10.14 -2.22 -15.88
CA SER A 647 9.13 -1.64 -16.77
C SER A 647 9.59 -1.46 -18.23
N TYR A 648 10.80 -1.88 -18.59
CA TYR A 648 11.33 -1.70 -19.95
C TYR A 648 11.02 -2.90 -20.84
N GLU A 649 10.23 -2.64 -21.87
CA GLU A 649 9.74 -3.60 -22.88
C GLU A 649 10.87 -4.36 -23.62
N THR A 650 12.11 -3.85 -23.58
CA THR A 650 13.26 -4.40 -24.30
C THR A 650 14.01 -5.52 -23.57
N VAL A 651 13.67 -5.84 -22.31
CA VAL A 651 14.49 -6.69 -21.42
C VAL A 651 13.79 -7.96 -20.90
N ASN A 652 12.46 -8.02 -20.78
CA ASN A 652 11.72 -9.16 -20.21
C ASN A 652 10.70 -9.78 -21.20
N ALA A 653 10.82 -11.07 -21.51
CA ALA A 653 10.01 -11.75 -22.53
C ALA A 653 8.75 -12.47 -21.99
N ASP A 654 8.63 -12.72 -20.68
CA ASP A 654 7.47 -13.40 -20.07
C ASP A 654 6.33 -12.41 -19.74
N GLU A 655 5.12 -12.72 -20.17
CA GLU A 655 3.96 -11.83 -20.19
C GLU A 655 3.37 -11.55 -18.80
N LEU A 656 3.37 -12.52 -17.88
CA LEU A 656 2.85 -12.33 -16.52
C LEU A 656 3.86 -11.58 -15.64
N THR A 657 5.14 -11.92 -15.74
CA THR A 657 6.21 -11.26 -14.98
C THR A 657 6.57 -9.89 -15.54
N ARG A 658 6.41 -9.63 -16.86
CA ARG A 658 6.55 -8.29 -17.47
C ARG A 658 5.40 -7.35 -17.07
N ALA A 659 4.16 -7.83 -17.02
CA ALA A 659 3.01 -7.01 -16.63
C ALA A 659 3.04 -6.59 -15.14
N ASN A 660 3.71 -7.36 -14.29
CA ASN A 660 3.75 -7.16 -12.83
C ASN A 660 5.14 -6.79 -12.30
N ALA A 661 6.05 -6.39 -13.18
CA ALA A 661 7.46 -6.17 -12.88
C ALA A 661 7.75 -4.85 -12.11
N ALA A 662 6.76 -3.95 -12.00
CA ALA A 662 6.90 -2.75 -11.19
C ALA A 662 6.87 -3.12 -9.69
N PRO A 663 7.82 -2.65 -8.86
CA PRO A 663 7.84 -2.86 -7.42
C PRO A 663 6.49 -2.63 -6.73
N LEU A 664 5.74 -1.58 -7.09
CA LEU A 664 4.35 -1.35 -6.60
C LEU A 664 3.36 -2.48 -6.86
N GLN A 665 3.54 -3.25 -7.94
CA GLN A 665 2.72 -4.42 -8.27
C GLN A 665 3.17 -5.64 -7.45
N ILE A 666 4.47 -5.74 -7.17
CA ILE A 666 5.08 -6.79 -6.36
C ILE A 666 4.68 -6.66 -4.89
N PHE A 667 4.44 -5.43 -4.38
CA PHE A 667 3.93 -5.20 -3.02
C PHE A 667 2.56 -5.85 -2.75
N ASP A 668 1.72 -6.07 -3.78
CA ASP A 668 0.39 -6.67 -3.65
C ASP A 668 0.43 -8.18 -3.91
N THR A 669 0.49 -8.97 -2.84
CA THR A 669 0.51 -10.44 -2.91
C THR A 669 -0.75 -11.02 -3.58
N ASN A 670 -1.87 -10.29 -3.53
CA ASN A 670 -3.15 -10.74 -4.11
C ASN A 670 -3.06 -10.88 -5.64
N LYS A 671 -2.15 -10.16 -6.30
CA LYS A 671 -1.94 -10.26 -7.77
C LYS A 671 -1.23 -11.53 -8.19
N PHE A 672 -0.51 -12.17 -7.28
CA PHE A 672 0.18 -13.43 -7.54
C PHE A 672 -0.66 -14.65 -7.15
N HIS A 673 -1.93 -14.44 -6.77
CA HIS A 673 -2.83 -15.52 -6.40
C HIS A 673 -2.27 -16.40 -5.28
N TYR A 674 -1.69 -15.77 -4.26
CA TYR A 674 -1.33 -16.45 -3.02
C TYR A 674 -1.54 -15.57 -1.79
N HIS A 675 -1.80 -16.23 -0.66
CA HIS A 675 -1.88 -15.59 0.66
C HIS A 675 -1.18 -16.45 1.71
N TYR A 676 -0.81 -15.82 2.82
CA TYR A 676 -0.36 -16.54 4.02
C TYR A 676 -1.56 -16.91 4.88
N ASP A 677 -1.54 -18.11 5.48
CA ASP A 677 -2.55 -18.57 6.44
C ASP A 677 -2.73 -17.60 7.62
N ASN A 678 -1.65 -16.97 8.07
CA ASN A 678 -1.63 -15.91 9.07
C ASN A 678 -0.37 -15.02 8.94
N LEU A 679 -0.39 -13.86 9.60
CA LEU A 679 0.70 -12.87 9.63
C LEU A 679 1.33 -12.71 11.03
N GLU A 680 1.37 -13.79 11.82
CA GLU A 680 2.00 -13.80 13.15
C GLU A 680 3.52 -14.04 13.11
N LEU A 681 4.35 -13.22 13.73
CA LEU A 681 5.79 -13.51 13.85
C LEU A 681 6.14 -13.84 15.29
N GLY A 682 6.83 -14.95 15.53
CA GLY A 682 7.19 -15.37 16.89
C GLY A 682 5.98 -15.66 17.78
N GLY A 683 4.79 -15.89 17.20
CA GLY A 683 3.53 -16.05 17.94
C GLY A 683 2.78 -14.74 18.23
N HIS A 684 3.25 -13.60 17.71
CA HIS A 684 2.62 -12.30 17.90
C HIS A 684 1.93 -11.82 16.62
N SER A 685 0.69 -11.36 16.75
CA SER A 685 -0.05 -10.70 15.67
C SER A 685 0.62 -9.38 15.26
N VAL A 686 0.29 -8.87 14.06
CA VAL A 686 0.79 -7.58 13.56
C VAL A 686 0.57 -6.43 14.56
N LYS A 687 -0.56 -6.44 15.28
CA LYS A 687 -0.86 -5.43 16.30
C LYS A 687 0.06 -5.55 17.52
N GLU A 688 0.28 -6.77 18.01
CA GLU A 688 1.16 -7.02 19.15
C GLU A 688 2.62 -6.71 18.80
N LEU A 689 3.08 -7.08 17.60
CA LEU A 689 4.40 -6.71 17.09
C LEU A 689 4.59 -5.19 17.07
N ASN A 690 3.55 -4.44 16.70
CA ASN A 690 3.62 -2.98 16.72
C ASN A 690 3.77 -2.42 18.14
N GLU A 691 3.14 -3.04 19.15
CA GLU A 691 3.34 -2.64 20.55
C GLU A 691 4.74 -3.01 21.05
N LEU A 692 5.26 -4.20 20.73
CA LEU A 692 6.65 -4.58 21.06
C LEU A 692 7.66 -3.60 20.47
N ILE A 693 7.46 -3.17 19.22
CA ILE A 693 8.33 -2.17 18.57
C ILE A 693 8.22 -0.80 19.26
N LYS A 694 7.03 -0.41 19.74
CA LYS A 694 6.90 0.83 20.54
C LYS A 694 7.64 0.72 21.86
N ASP A 695 7.58 -0.43 22.52
CA ASP A 695 8.32 -0.69 23.76
C ASP A 695 9.84 -0.59 23.51
N MET A 696 10.35 -1.18 22.43
CA MET A 696 11.75 -1.04 22.00
C MET A 696 12.15 0.42 21.71
N ARG A 697 11.22 1.23 21.19
CA ARG A 697 11.44 2.67 20.96
C ARG A 697 11.34 3.52 22.23
N SER A 698 10.80 2.98 23.32
CA SER A 698 10.72 3.69 24.60
C SER A 698 12.07 3.81 25.31
N GLU A 699 13.04 2.99 24.92
CA GLU A 699 14.40 3.00 25.43
C GLU A 699 15.39 3.58 24.41
N SER A 700 16.52 4.10 24.91
CA SER A 700 17.58 4.60 24.05
C SER A 700 18.55 3.49 23.70
N ARG A 701 18.86 3.35 22.41
CA ARG A 701 19.74 2.31 21.88
C ARG A 701 20.90 2.88 21.09
N LEU A 702 22.01 2.14 21.09
CA LEU A 702 23.22 2.44 20.36
C LEU A 702 23.47 1.33 19.34
N PHE A 703 23.76 1.72 18.10
CA PHE A 703 24.06 0.81 17.02
C PHE A 703 25.45 1.11 16.47
N VAL A 704 26.18 0.05 16.11
CA VAL A 704 27.30 0.17 15.19
C VAL A 704 26.76 0.09 13.76
N ALA A 705 27.16 1.04 12.94
CA ALA A 705 26.70 1.19 11.57
C ALA A 705 27.83 0.87 10.59
N LEU A 706 27.55 -0.05 9.65
CA LEU A 706 28.50 -0.50 8.63
C LEU A 706 27.93 -0.27 7.22
N VAL A 707 28.75 0.28 6.33
CA VAL A 707 28.42 0.37 4.90
C VAL A 707 29.10 -0.80 4.20
N LEU A 708 28.31 -1.79 3.80
CA LEU A 708 28.80 -3.06 3.27
C LEU A 708 28.73 -3.09 1.73
N PHE A 709 29.53 -3.98 1.16
CA PHE A 709 29.61 -4.25 -0.27
C PHE A 709 29.90 -5.74 -0.49
N GLY A 710 29.68 -6.23 -1.72
CA GLY A 710 29.91 -7.63 -2.08
C GLY A 710 31.37 -8.06 -1.93
N PHE A 711 31.61 -9.13 -1.17
CA PHE A 711 32.96 -9.63 -0.90
C PHE A 711 33.47 -10.61 -1.97
N GLY A 712 32.66 -10.97 -2.97
CA GLY A 712 32.96 -12.03 -3.93
C GLY A 712 32.87 -13.43 -3.33
N THR A 713 32.36 -13.56 -2.10
CA THR A 713 32.21 -14.82 -1.37
C THR A 713 31.30 -14.60 -0.16
N SER A 714 30.57 -15.63 0.24
CA SER A 714 29.84 -15.61 1.50
C SER A 714 30.79 -15.60 2.69
N ALA A 715 30.53 -14.76 3.68
CA ALA A 715 31.35 -14.60 4.86
C ALA A 715 30.54 -14.23 6.10
N SER A 716 31.02 -14.68 7.27
CA SER A 716 30.61 -14.14 8.55
C SER A 716 31.48 -12.93 8.91
N VAL A 717 30.86 -11.88 9.43
CA VAL A 717 31.51 -10.68 9.92
C VAL A 717 31.27 -10.58 11.42
N GLN A 718 32.33 -10.62 12.21
CA GLN A 718 32.28 -10.39 13.64
C GLN A 718 32.75 -8.98 13.96
N VAL A 719 31.97 -8.28 14.79
CA VAL A 719 32.30 -6.93 15.27
C VAL A 719 32.51 -7.00 16.77
N ASP A 720 33.69 -6.57 17.19
CA ASP A 720 34.08 -6.41 18.59
C ASP A 720 34.33 -4.93 18.89
N ILE A 721 34.15 -4.55 20.16
CA ILE A 721 34.45 -3.21 20.66
C ILE A 721 35.51 -3.29 21.74
N ASP A 722 36.55 -2.46 21.63
CA ASP A 722 37.60 -2.31 22.64
C ASP A 722 37.47 -0.96 23.36
N HIS A 723 37.28 -1.04 24.68
CA HIS A 723 37.34 0.12 25.55
C HIS A 723 38.37 -0.09 26.66
N ASN A 724 39.47 0.69 26.60
CA ASN A 724 40.57 0.64 27.58
C ASN A 724 41.20 -0.76 27.77
N GLY A 725 41.25 -1.57 26.71
CA GLY A 725 41.81 -2.92 26.75
C GLY A 725 40.82 -4.00 27.19
N HIS A 726 39.56 -3.63 27.44
CA HIS A 726 38.46 -4.57 27.63
C HIS A 726 37.70 -4.72 26.32
N LYS A 727 37.72 -5.95 25.79
CA LYS A 727 37.03 -6.30 24.54
C LYS A 727 35.70 -6.97 24.85
N GLU A 728 34.64 -6.51 24.20
CA GLU A 728 33.33 -7.16 24.22
C GLU A 728 32.89 -7.44 22.78
N LYS A 729 32.25 -8.59 22.58
CA LYS A 729 31.64 -8.93 21.29
C LYS A 729 30.33 -8.17 21.16
N ILE A 730 30.17 -7.42 20.07
CA ILE A 730 28.89 -6.80 19.73
C ILE A 730 27.97 -7.85 19.11
N GLY A 731 28.45 -8.51 18.07
CA GLY A 731 27.65 -9.49 17.34
C GLY A 731 28.38 -10.08 16.14
N THR A 732 27.71 -11.04 15.51
CA THR A 732 28.14 -11.63 14.24
C THR A 732 26.97 -11.56 13.27
N PHE A 733 27.22 -11.08 12.06
CA PHE A 733 26.25 -11.08 10.96
C PHE A 733 26.87 -11.71 9.72
N TYR A 734 26.06 -11.95 8.69
CA TYR A 734 26.47 -12.74 7.53
C TYR A 734 26.21 -11.97 6.25
N VAL A 735 27.21 -11.97 5.36
CA VAL A 735 27.13 -11.39 4.03
C VAL A 735 27.18 -12.54 3.04
N LEU A 736 26.14 -12.67 2.21
CA LEU A 736 26.11 -13.63 1.11
C LEU A 736 26.88 -13.07 -0.09
N GLY A 737 27.59 -13.95 -0.79
CA GLY A 737 28.34 -13.58 -1.99
C GLY A 737 28.87 -14.79 -2.75
N GLY A 738 29.32 -14.56 -3.97
CA GLY A 738 29.86 -15.61 -4.84
C GLY A 738 30.89 -15.05 -5.81
N GLU A 739 31.74 -15.92 -6.37
CA GLU A 739 32.83 -15.47 -7.25
C GLU A 739 32.28 -14.79 -8.53
N THR A 740 31.10 -15.24 -8.94
CA THR A 740 30.40 -14.76 -10.13
C THR A 740 29.22 -13.84 -9.79
N GLU A 741 29.23 -13.16 -8.64
CA GLU A 741 28.17 -12.22 -8.26
C GLU A 741 28.28 -10.88 -9.02
N MET A 742 27.16 -10.15 -9.09
CA MET A 742 27.18 -8.76 -9.55
C MET A 742 27.78 -7.87 -8.44
N PRO A 743 28.65 -6.89 -8.76
CA PRO A 743 29.12 -5.94 -7.75
C PRO A 743 27.95 -5.14 -7.16
N TRP A 744 27.90 -5.06 -5.84
CA TRP A 744 26.88 -4.30 -5.10
C TRP A 744 27.50 -3.62 -3.89
N ALA A 745 26.84 -2.56 -3.43
CA ALA A 745 27.13 -1.88 -2.18
C ALA A 745 25.84 -1.26 -1.65
N TYR A 746 25.58 -1.40 -0.35
CA TYR A 746 24.40 -0.79 0.24
C TYR A 746 24.51 0.73 0.20
N GLU A 747 23.41 1.39 -0.18
CA GLU A 747 23.32 2.85 -0.06
C GLU A 747 23.06 3.29 1.38
N ARG A 748 22.40 2.45 2.17
CA ARG A 748 22.13 2.68 3.60
C ARG A 748 23.09 1.86 4.45
N ALA A 749 23.30 2.28 5.69
CA ALA A 749 24.15 1.54 6.62
C ALA A 749 23.33 0.43 7.29
N TYR A 750 23.94 -0.76 7.41
CA TYR A 750 23.44 -1.80 8.29
C TYR A 750 23.65 -1.37 9.75
N LYS A 751 22.61 -1.49 10.59
CA LYS A 751 22.65 -1.13 12.01
C LYS A 751 22.66 -2.41 12.84
N LEU A 752 23.73 -2.64 13.59
CA LEU A 752 23.83 -3.75 14.54
C LEU A 752 23.75 -3.18 15.96
N ASP A 753 22.78 -3.62 16.76
CA ASP A 753 22.62 -3.12 18.13
C ASP A 753 23.81 -3.51 19.00
N MET A 754 24.38 -2.52 19.67
CA MET A 754 25.51 -2.65 20.57
C MET A 754 25.20 -2.14 21.98
N THR A 755 23.93 -1.88 22.29
CA THR A 755 23.46 -1.27 23.54
C THR A 755 23.91 -2.07 24.75
N GLU A 756 23.79 -3.40 24.72
CA GLU A 756 24.24 -4.24 25.84
C GLU A 756 25.76 -4.29 25.96
N ALA A 757 26.49 -4.41 24.85
CA ALA A 757 27.95 -4.37 24.84
C ALA A 757 28.48 -3.02 25.38
N ALA A 758 27.90 -1.92 24.95
CA ALA A 758 28.20 -0.58 25.45
C ALA A 758 27.88 -0.46 26.95
N ARG A 759 26.75 -1.01 27.41
CA ARG A 759 26.36 -1.02 28.83
C ARG A 759 27.37 -1.82 29.68
N LYS A 760 27.83 -2.98 29.22
CA LYS A 760 28.86 -3.81 29.90
C LYS A 760 30.19 -3.05 30.03
N LEU A 761 30.55 -2.26 29.02
CA LEU A 761 31.75 -1.42 29.02
C LEU A 761 31.55 -0.04 29.65
N ASN A 762 30.35 0.27 30.16
CA ASN A 762 29.98 1.58 30.70
C ASN A 762 30.26 2.74 29.71
N MET A 763 29.89 2.52 28.45
CA MET A 763 29.98 3.48 27.36
C MET A 763 28.61 4.11 27.06
N ASP A 764 28.64 5.35 26.60
CA ASP A 764 27.48 6.14 26.17
C ASP A 764 27.72 6.75 24.78
N GLN A 765 26.75 7.50 24.23
CA GLN A 765 26.87 8.15 22.92
C GLN A 765 28.04 9.14 22.80
N ASN A 766 28.60 9.62 23.91
CA ASN A 766 29.72 10.58 23.91
C ASN A 766 31.08 9.89 24.00
N SER A 767 31.10 8.58 24.22
CA SER A 767 32.31 7.78 24.35
C SER A 767 33.04 7.67 23.01
N ILE A 768 34.35 7.40 23.05
CA ILE A 768 35.13 7.08 21.84
C ILE A 768 35.04 5.58 21.61
N PHE A 769 34.57 5.21 20.43
CA PHE A 769 34.37 3.83 20.02
C PHE A 769 35.54 3.34 19.17
N ASN A 770 36.17 2.22 19.57
CA ASN A 770 37.18 1.55 18.79
C ASN A 770 36.66 0.17 18.40
N PHE A 771 36.32 0.02 17.12
CA PHE A 771 35.79 -1.22 16.58
C PHE A 771 36.90 -2.08 15.99
N GLU A 772 36.81 -3.38 16.20
CA GLU A 772 37.60 -4.39 15.50
C GLU A 772 36.64 -5.26 14.69
N VAL A 773 36.86 -5.33 13.38
CA VAL A 773 36.03 -6.10 12.46
C VAL A 773 36.87 -7.22 11.88
N SER A 774 36.38 -8.45 12.03
CA SER A 774 37.00 -9.64 11.45
C SER A 774 36.03 -10.31 10.49
N VAL A 775 36.55 -10.70 9.31
CA VAL A 775 35.77 -11.34 8.25
C VAL A 775 36.32 -12.74 8.01
N THR A 776 35.44 -13.73 8.05
CA THR A 776 35.78 -15.14 7.83
C THR A 776 34.87 -15.71 6.76
N LYS A 777 35.42 -16.32 5.72
CA LYS A 777 34.65 -16.96 4.66
C LYS A 777 33.81 -18.10 5.20
N TYR A 778 32.81 -18.52 4.44
CA TYR A 778 31.95 -19.66 4.79
C TYR A 778 32.74 -20.95 5.07
N ASP A 779 33.87 -21.17 4.38
CA ASP A 779 34.74 -22.34 4.58
C ASP A 779 35.65 -22.25 5.84
N GLY A 780 35.50 -21.20 6.65
CA GLY A 780 36.26 -20.95 7.86
C GLY A 780 37.62 -20.25 7.63
N THR A 781 37.96 -19.90 6.39
CA THR A 781 39.23 -19.19 6.12
C THR A 781 39.11 -17.68 6.38
N PRO A 782 40.09 -17.04 7.06
CA PRO A 782 40.10 -15.59 7.24
C PRO A 782 40.16 -14.84 5.91
N LEU A 783 39.40 -13.76 5.80
CA LEU A 783 39.37 -12.87 4.63
C LEU A 783 39.80 -11.47 5.04
N THR A 784 40.85 -10.95 4.39
CA THR A 784 41.21 -9.53 4.54
C THR A 784 40.37 -8.70 3.58
N VAL A 785 39.43 -7.92 4.11
CA VAL A 785 38.60 -6.96 3.38
C VAL A 785 38.90 -5.56 3.91
N ASP A 786 39.07 -4.60 3.01
CA ASP A 786 39.23 -3.19 3.36
C ASP A 786 37.83 -2.56 3.53
N LEU A 787 37.26 -2.72 4.71
CA LEU A 787 35.93 -2.17 5.04
C LEU A 787 36.05 -0.68 5.43
N PRO A 788 35.11 0.19 5.02
CA PRO A 788 35.00 1.53 5.56
C PRO A 788 34.91 1.51 7.09
N SER A 789 35.42 2.56 7.74
CA SER A 789 35.38 2.62 9.20
C SER A 789 33.93 2.61 9.70
N PRO A 790 33.57 1.73 10.65
CA PRO A 790 32.25 1.76 11.27
C PRO A 790 32.03 3.09 11.99
N PHE A 791 30.77 3.50 12.07
CA PHE A 791 30.35 4.69 12.81
C PHE A 791 29.19 4.35 13.75
N VAL A 792 28.80 5.27 14.63
CA VAL A 792 27.77 5.00 15.63
C VAL A 792 26.47 5.66 15.24
N ILE A 793 25.35 4.97 15.45
CA ILE A 793 24.02 5.56 15.39
C ILE A 793 23.42 5.48 16.80
N HIS A 794 23.04 6.64 17.33
CA HIS A 794 22.29 6.74 18.57
C HIS A 794 20.81 6.95 18.24
N ARG A 795 19.96 6.05 18.72
CA ARG A 795 18.51 6.17 18.66
C ARG A 795 17.99 6.62 20.03
N PRO A 796 17.54 7.87 20.17
CA PRO A 796 17.02 8.34 21.45
C PRO A 796 15.65 7.72 21.76
N ALA A 797 15.38 7.52 23.05
CA ALA A 797 14.08 7.07 23.53
C ALA A 797 12.95 8.00 23.08
N ASN A 798 11.88 7.43 22.54
CA ASN A 798 10.68 8.11 22.05
C ASN A 798 10.93 9.14 20.94
N ALA A 799 12.09 9.08 20.27
CA ALA A 799 12.39 9.93 19.13
C ALA A 799 12.05 9.23 17.81
N ASP A 800 11.64 10.03 16.84
CA ASP A 800 11.37 9.62 15.47
C ASP A 800 12.60 9.77 14.55
N TYR A 801 13.74 10.25 15.07
CA TYR A 801 14.99 10.46 14.35
C TYR A 801 16.17 9.67 14.94
N ASP A 802 17.16 9.39 14.10
CA ASP A 802 18.44 8.78 14.47
C ASP A 802 19.53 9.87 14.49
N VAL A 803 20.51 9.75 15.40
CA VAL A 803 21.68 10.62 15.48
C VAL A 803 22.92 9.85 15.01
N HIS A 804 23.46 10.23 13.87
CA HIS A 804 24.64 9.61 13.24
C HIS A 804 25.92 10.27 13.74
N ILE A 805 26.72 9.52 14.48
CA ILE A 805 27.96 9.96 15.12
C ILE A 805 29.13 9.48 14.27
N LEU A 806 29.67 10.38 13.46
CA LEU A 806 30.73 10.11 12.50
C LEU A 806 32.10 10.37 13.14
N PRO A 807 33.01 9.39 13.20
CA PRO A 807 34.31 9.53 13.85
C PRO A 807 35.33 10.28 12.96
N MET A 808 35.80 11.43 13.44
CA MET A 808 36.79 12.26 12.75
C MET A 808 38.20 11.96 13.25
N SER A 809 39.02 11.33 12.40
CA SER A 809 40.43 11.08 12.67
C SER A 809 41.26 11.09 11.38
N PRO A 810 42.57 11.46 11.45
CA PRO A 810 43.49 11.32 10.32
C PRO A 810 43.88 9.87 10.03
N LEU A 811 43.44 8.91 10.85
CA LEU A 811 43.71 7.48 10.68
C LEU A 811 42.49 6.71 10.13
N THR A 812 41.26 7.12 10.44
CA THR A 812 40.01 6.50 9.94
C THR A 812 39.42 7.16 8.70
N GLU A 813 39.13 6.38 7.67
CA GLU A 813 38.41 6.83 6.47
C GLU A 813 36.91 6.53 6.64
N LEU A 814 36.07 7.56 6.50
CA LEU A 814 34.63 7.40 6.53
C LEU A 814 34.15 6.71 5.24
N PRO A 815 32.97 6.08 5.26
CA PRO A 815 32.31 5.66 4.04
C PRO A 815 32.22 6.82 3.03
N PRO A 816 32.50 6.58 1.73
CA PRO A 816 32.53 7.63 0.71
C PRO A 816 31.16 8.28 0.50
N LYS A 817 30.08 7.51 0.72
CA LYS A 817 28.68 7.95 0.66
C LYS A 817 27.94 7.42 1.89
N ILE A 818 27.20 8.29 2.56
CA ILE A 818 26.29 7.95 3.66
C ILE A 818 24.94 8.55 3.30
N VAL A 819 23.91 7.73 3.19
CA VAL A 819 22.56 8.22 2.88
C VAL A 819 21.71 8.15 4.14
N LEU A 820 21.18 9.29 4.55
CA LEU A 820 20.37 9.50 5.75
C LEU A 820 18.90 9.68 5.39
N ARG A 821 18.02 9.37 6.32
CA ARG A 821 16.59 9.72 6.24
C ARG A 821 16.36 11.18 6.62
N LYS A 822 15.34 11.80 6.05
CA LYS A 822 14.87 13.13 6.44
C LYS A 822 14.60 13.20 7.95
N GLY A 823 15.08 14.26 8.59
CA GLY A 823 14.98 14.45 10.03
C GLY A 823 16.12 13.82 10.84
N ALA A 824 16.96 12.97 10.23
CA ALA A 824 18.18 12.47 10.88
C ALA A 824 19.13 13.61 11.26
N ARG A 825 19.92 13.35 12.31
CA ARG A 825 20.91 14.30 12.83
C ARG A 825 22.31 13.73 12.69
N VAL A 826 23.31 14.60 12.62
CA VAL A 826 24.71 14.23 12.45
C VAL A 826 25.57 14.92 13.50
N ILE A 827 26.52 14.17 14.08
CA ILE A 827 27.59 14.66 14.93
C ILE A 827 28.92 14.26 14.29
N PHE A 828 29.80 15.22 14.06
CA PHE A 828 31.18 14.95 13.66
C PHE A 828 32.05 14.84 14.93
N GLN A 829 32.26 13.63 15.42
CA GLN A 829 32.92 13.38 16.70
C GLN A 829 34.44 13.44 16.57
N ARG A 830 35.12 14.18 17.45
CA ARG A 830 36.58 14.19 17.50
C ARG A 830 37.12 12.91 18.15
N THR A 831 37.72 12.02 17.36
CA THR A 831 38.34 10.79 17.87
C THR A 831 39.86 10.83 17.91
N HIS A 832 40.50 11.85 17.32
CA HIS A 832 41.95 12.00 17.33
C HIS A 832 42.41 13.45 17.62
N PRO A 833 43.44 13.67 18.47
CA PRO A 833 43.89 15.02 18.88
C PRO A 833 44.36 15.91 17.73
N LEU A 834 44.83 15.31 16.63
CA LEU A 834 45.24 16.08 15.46
C LEU A 834 44.06 16.78 14.79
N VAL A 835 42.81 16.33 14.95
CA VAL A 835 41.63 16.98 14.34
C VAL A 835 41.19 18.17 15.19
N THR A 836 41.59 19.37 14.79
CA THR A 836 41.43 20.60 15.58
C THR A 836 40.48 21.64 14.97
N GLY A 837 40.18 21.57 13.68
CA GLY A 837 39.31 22.52 12.95
C GLY A 837 37.91 21.97 12.63
N PRO A 838 36.95 22.85 12.27
CA PRO A 838 35.61 22.43 11.86
C PRO A 838 35.64 21.66 10.52
N ILE A 839 34.59 20.90 10.28
CA ILE A 839 34.30 20.28 8.99
C ILE A 839 33.62 21.33 8.09
N LYS A 840 33.96 21.33 6.80
CA LYS A 840 33.43 22.28 5.81
C LYS A 840 32.57 21.57 4.80
N GLU A 841 31.44 22.16 4.45
CA GLU A 841 30.60 21.73 3.34
C GLU A 841 30.97 22.54 2.08
N VAL A 842 31.25 21.86 0.96
CA VAL A 842 31.83 22.48 -0.25
C VAL A 842 30.89 22.49 -1.47
N GLY A 843 29.63 22.11 -1.30
CA GLY A 843 28.52 22.25 -2.24
C GLY A 843 28.53 21.30 -3.44
N SER A 844 29.68 20.74 -3.82
CA SER A 844 29.76 19.83 -4.96
C SER A 844 30.86 18.79 -4.83
N PHE A 845 30.66 17.65 -5.50
CA PHE A 845 31.65 16.58 -5.62
C PHE A 845 32.98 17.11 -6.13
N THR A 846 32.96 17.92 -7.19
CA THR A 846 34.17 18.53 -7.79
C THR A 846 34.96 19.33 -6.77
N ASN A 847 34.29 20.16 -5.96
CA ASN A 847 34.98 20.94 -4.93
C ASN A 847 35.55 20.05 -3.82
N SER A 848 34.90 18.93 -3.49
CA SER A 848 35.41 17.98 -2.50
C SER A 848 36.69 17.29 -2.98
N VAL A 849 36.71 16.83 -4.24
CA VAL A 849 37.86 16.14 -4.85
C VAL A 849 39.06 17.08 -4.97
N TYR A 850 38.82 18.33 -5.35
CA TYR A 850 39.90 19.33 -5.49
C TYR A 850 40.21 20.08 -4.19
N CYS A 851 39.51 19.77 -3.09
CA CYS A 851 39.64 20.49 -1.82
C CYS A 851 39.51 22.01 -1.96
N ALA A 852 38.56 22.44 -2.80
CA ALA A 852 38.23 23.84 -3.02
C ALA A 852 37.39 24.37 -1.85
N ILE A 853 38.05 24.59 -0.71
CA ILE A 853 37.41 25.01 0.54
C ILE A 853 37.08 26.52 0.45
N PRO A 854 35.82 26.94 0.65
CA PRO A 854 35.45 28.34 0.61
C PRO A 854 36.11 29.13 1.77
N PRO A 855 36.56 30.38 1.53
CA PRO A 855 37.20 31.19 2.55
C PRO A 855 36.19 31.69 3.60
N GLY A 856 36.59 31.70 4.88
CA GLY A 856 35.77 32.19 6.01
C GLY A 856 34.97 31.09 6.71
N ASP A 857 34.00 31.47 7.57
CA ASP A 857 33.23 30.55 8.42
C ASP A 857 31.90 30.07 7.83
N ALA A 858 31.54 30.51 6.62
CA ALA A 858 30.36 29.99 5.92
C ALA A 858 30.45 28.46 5.74
N ASN A 859 29.32 27.77 5.91
CA ASN A 859 29.21 26.31 5.75
C ASN A 859 30.17 25.49 6.65
N SER A 860 30.42 25.97 7.87
CA SER A 860 31.26 25.28 8.87
C SER A 860 30.42 24.50 9.87
N TYR A 861 30.87 23.29 10.17
CA TYR A 861 30.27 22.38 11.14
C TYR A 861 31.31 22.07 12.22
N HIS A 862 31.04 22.50 13.45
CA HIS A 862 31.92 22.29 14.59
C HIS A 862 31.90 20.82 15.02
N LEU A 863 33.06 20.35 15.46
CA LEU A 863 33.18 19.00 16.00
C LEU A 863 32.36 18.88 17.29
N ASP A 864 31.91 17.66 17.58
CA ASP A 864 31.16 17.30 18.80
C ASP A 864 29.88 18.12 19.00
N THR A 865 29.33 18.68 17.90
CA THR A 865 28.08 19.44 17.87
C THR A 865 27.08 18.70 16.98
N GLU A 866 25.82 18.68 17.43
CA GLU A 866 24.73 18.05 16.71
C GLU A 866 24.13 18.99 15.66
N TYR A 867 23.94 18.47 14.45
CA TYR A 867 23.38 19.19 13.32
C TYR A 867 22.20 18.44 12.71
N SER A 868 21.15 19.16 12.35
CA SER A 868 20.09 18.67 11.48
C SER A 868 20.36 19.16 10.05
N LEU A 869 20.43 18.21 9.12
CA LEU A 869 20.64 18.50 7.70
C LEU A 869 19.29 18.54 6.98
N GLN A 870 19.12 19.47 6.05
CA GLN A 870 17.92 19.53 5.21
C GLN A 870 18.01 18.49 4.09
N PRO A 871 16.90 18.11 3.43
CA PRO A 871 16.96 17.23 2.27
C PRO A 871 17.91 17.77 1.19
N GLY A 872 18.77 16.91 0.66
CA GLY A 872 19.80 17.29 -0.31
C GLY A 872 21.09 16.48 -0.17
N THR A 873 22.02 16.71 -1.09
CA THR A 873 23.36 16.09 -1.07
C THR A 873 24.41 17.10 -0.65
N TYR A 874 25.20 16.73 0.34
CA TYR A 874 26.25 17.53 0.96
C TYR A 874 27.61 16.85 0.78
N TYR A 875 28.65 17.67 0.62
CA TYR A 875 30.02 17.16 0.50
C TYR A 875 30.86 17.77 1.61
N PHE A 876 31.22 16.94 2.58
CA PHE A 876 31.97 17.35 3.77
C PHE A 876 33.45 17.04 3.62
N VAL A 877 34.30 18.02 3.92
CA VAL A 877 35.76 17.91 3.91
C VAL A 877 36.36 18.49 5.17
N SER A 878 37.59 18.10 5.49
CA SER A 878 38.40 18.78 6.52
C SER A 878 38.56 20.27 6.18
N GLY A 879 38.45 21.16 7.17
CA GLY A 879 38.66 22.60 6.99
C GLY A 879 40.11 23.03 6.67
N ASP A 880 41.03 22.07 6.58
CA ASP A 880 42.43 22.25 6.20
C ASP A 880 42.67 21.57 4.83
N GLU A 881 43.22 22.32 3.87
CA GLU A 881 43.41 21.89 2.48
C GLU A 881 44.41 20.73 2.35
N GLU A 882 45.48 20.72 3.15
CA GLU A 882 46.48 19.64 3.15
C GLU A 882 45.86 18.34 3.64
N ARG A 883 45.02 18.42 4.68
CA ARG A 883 44.29 17.28 5.22
C ARG A 883 43.15 16.82 4.33
N CYS A 884 42.45 17.73 3.66
CA CYS A 884 41.45 17.38 2.68
C CYS A 884 42.09 16.57 1.54
N ARG A 885 43.28 16.99 1.06
CA ARG A 885 44.04 16.29 0.00
C ARG A 885 44.55 14.90 0.41
N MET A 886 44.48 14.55 1.69
CA MET A 886 44.70 13.18 2.17
C MET A 886 43.51 12.24 1.88
N GLY A 887 42.52 12.68 1.10
CA GLY A 887 41.50 11.82 0.48
C GLY A 887 40.26 11.57 1.32
N ARG A 888 40.01 12.37 2.36
CA ARG A 888 38.99 12.06 3.38
C ARG A 888 37.84 13.04 3.30
N SER A 889 36.98 12.83 2.31
CA SER A 889 35.70 13.53 2.15
C SER A 889 34.54 12.57 2.39
N ALA A 890 33.47 13.02 3.03
CA ALA A 890 32.23 12.27 3.13
C ALA A 890 31.14 12.93 2.31
N GLN A 891 30.54 12.19 1.38
CA GLN A 891 29.28 12.58 0.78
C GLN A 891 28.15 12.14 1.72
N ILE A 892 27.33 13.08 2.16
CA ILE A 892 26.13 12.78 2.94
C ILE A 892 24.91 13.21 2.13
N THR A 893 24.01 12.28 1.83
CA THR A 893 22.76 12.56 1.14
C THR A 893 21.60 12.37 2.12
N VAL A 894 20.73 13.37 2.26
CA VAL A 894 19.50 13.30 3.05
C VAL A 894 18.33 13.19 2.08
N ASP A 895 17.71 12.01 2.05
CA ASP A 895 16.57 11.72 1.18
C ASP A 895 15.25 11.66 1.98
N ASP A 896 14.13 11.87 1.28
CA ASP A 896 12.79 11.65 1.83
C ASP A 896 12.47 10.13 1.92
N GLU A 897 11.42 9.78 2.65
CA GLU A 897 11.02 8.39 2.88
C GLU A 897 10.57 7.61 1.63
#